data_AF-A0A963JRQ6-F1
#
_entry.id   AF-A0A963JRQ6-F1
#
_cell.length_a   1.000
_cell.length_b   1.000
_cell.length_c   1.000
_cell.angle_alpha   90.00
_cell.angle_beta   90.00
_cell.angle_gamma   90.00
#
_symmetry.space_group_name_H-M   'P 1'
#
loop_
_entity.id
_entity.type
_entity.pdbx_description
1 polymer ?
#
loop_
_entity_poly.entity_id
_entity_poly.type
_entity_poly.pdbx_seq_one_letter_code
_entity_poly.pdbx_strand_id
1 'polypeptide(L)'
;LVKGAYWDSEIKRAQENGLEGYPVFTRKSATDISYFVCAQLLLNSPDCFYPQFATHNAHTVAAIIQMADNRLSYEFQRLHGMGEALYQTVLEQSQQSYACRIYAPVGSYEDLLPYLVRRLLENGANASFIYQVENPRFAVDEVIRDPTAIWKHSIPTGLPLPEALYGEQRRNSQGINLADPIVRQEIQQNLTDSSGWYRQAVPLINGKGYSGEKKTIFAPYDDNEIVGEIILSDRKAVTDAVDAAVSAFTNWRLYPVRKRADYLLKAADLMEQRRMELVSICVREGGRTIKDALAEVREAVDFCRYYAASALDLFEQPINLPGPTGEKNILRYFGRGAFVCISPWNFPIAIFTGQIAAALAAGNTVIAKPAERTALTAMACVRILHEAGVPESVLHFLSGKGSEIGIELLRDTRIAGVAFTGSTETAQWINRKLAGHPAIVPFIAETGGQNVLIADTSAHKEQLVQDAILSAFNSAGQRCSALRILFVPQETADKIVELLIGSIRQLRLGRPDDFSIDVGPVITRHAKQQIQLHIENMRAQGGVIYQPTLESSDANLSTGNYFPPTLIEINAMHQLKQEVFGPVLHLVRYPSGDLKAVIDAINVAGYGLTLGIHSRIRNTIKNIQQQVSVGNIYINRNMIGAVVGTQPFGGMGLSGTGPKAGGPDYLRRFAVEQTVTDNLAAIGGNAGLLAQNLR
;
A
#
# COMPACT_ATOMS: atom_id res chain seq x y z
N LEU A 1 10.35 34.53 -5.82
CA LEU A 1 9.02 33.99 -6.21
C LEU A 1 9.15 33.15 -7.47
N VAL A 2 8.67 31.90 -7.43
CA VAL A 2 8.66 30.95 -8.57
C VAL A 2 7.27 30.31 -8.68
N LYS A 3 6.94 29.68 -9.81
CA LYS A 3 5.65 28.96 -9.98
C LYS A 3 5.64 27.59 -9.31
N GLY A 4 6.72 26.82 -9.47
CA GLY A 4 6.85 25.45 -8.97
C GLY A 4 7.43 24.51 -10.02
N ALA A 5 7.99 23.39 -9.57
CA ALA A 5 8.78 22.49 -10.43
C ALA A 5 8.58 20.99 -10.14
N TYR A 6 7.59 20.67 -9.31
CA TYR A 6 7.28 19.31 -8.85
C TYR A 6 5.78 18.99 -9.00
N TRP A 7 5.09 19.71 -9.90
CA TRP A 7 3.62 19.66 -9.98
C TRP A 7 3.08 18.24 -10.14
N ASP A 8 3.61 17.48 -11.11
CA ASP A 8 3.18 16.11 -11.37
C ASP A 8 3.42 15.15 -10.19
N SER A 9 4.56 15.32 -9.54
CA SER A 9 4.99 14.54 -8.38
C SER A 9 4.10 14.82 -7.17
N GLU A 10 3.71 16.07 -6.95
CA GLU A 10 2.77 16.45 -5.88
C GLU A 10 1.35 15.92 -6.14
N ILE A 11 0.87 15.96 -7.39
CA ILE A 11 -0.42 15.34 -7.78
C ILE A 11 -0.41 13.85 -7.46
N LYS A 12 0.62 13.12 -7.93
CA LYS A 12 0.78 11.69 -7.68
C LYS A 12 0.88 11.39 -6.18
N ARG A 13 1.72 12.12 -5.44
CA ARG A 13 1.94 11.91 -4.01
C ARG A 13 0.66 12.13 -3.20
N ALA A 14 -0.15 13.13 -3.54
CA ALA A 14 -1.43 13.35 -2.89
C ALA A 14 -2.43 12.19 -3.15
N GLN A 15 -2.48 11.68 -4.38
CA GLN A 15 -3.32 10.52 -4.74
C GLN A 15 -2.88 9.23 -4.04
N GLU A 16 -1.57 8.91 -4.07
CA GLU A 16 -1.03 7.71 -3.41
C GLU A 16 -1.29 7.73 -1.90
N ASN A 17 -1.15 8.90 -1.27
CA ASN A 17 -1.37 9.06 0.17
C ASN A 17 -2.85 9.28 0.55
N GLY A 18 -3.78 9.33 -0.40
CA GLY A 18 -5.21 9.50 -0.11
C GLY A 18 -5.52 10.81 0.64
N LEU A 19 -4.82 11.91 0.31
CA LEU A 19 -5.00 13.20 0.98
C LEU A 19 -6.34 13.86 0.58
N GLU A 20 -6.80 14.85 1.34
CA GLU A 20 -8.06 15.57 1.08
C GLU A 20 -8.07 16.27 -0.30
N GLY A 21 -6.90 16.77 -0.73
CA GLY A 21 -6.74 17.45 -2.00
C GLY A 21 -5.27 17.57 -2.41
N TYR A 22 -5.03 18.42 -3.39
CA TYR A 22 -3.69 18.67 -3.91
C TYR A 22 -3.05 19.89 -3.22
N PRO A 23 -1.76 19.82 -2.84
CA PRO A 23 -1.04 20.97 -2.30
C PRO A 23 -0.66 22.00 -3.39
N VAL A 24 -1.07 21.76 -4.63
CA VAL A 24 -0.79 22.60 -5.81
C VAL A 24 -2.07 22.80 -6.61
N PHE A 25 -2.16 23.93 -7.32
CA PHE A 25 -3.28 24.15 -8.24
C PHE A 25 -3.26 23.12 -9.38
N THR A 26 -4.44 22.66 -9.78
CA THR A 26 -4.58 21.70 -10.88
C THR A 26 -4.73 22.36 -12.24
N ARG A 27 -4.95 23.69 -12.29
CA ARG A 27 -4.97 24.48 -13.53
C ARG A 27 -3.82 25.47 -13.54
N LYS A 28 -3.11 25.54 -14.67
CA LYS A 28 -1.96 26.45 -14.83
C LYS A 28 -2.34 27.92 -14.66
N SER A 29 -3.52 28.33 -15.13
CA SER A 29 -4.00 29.71 -14.97
C SER A 29 -4.19 30.11 -13.50
N ALA A 30 -4.57 29.20 -12.62
CA ALA A 30 -4.63 29.48 -11.18
C ALA A 30 -3.23 29.71 -10.60
N THR A 31 -2.22 28.95 -11.03
CA THR A 31 -0.82 29.22 -10.65
C THR A 31 -0.34 30.58 -11.15
N ASP A 32 -0.71 31.00 -12.36
CA ASP A 32 -0.37 32.33 -12.87
C ASP A 32 -1.03 33.46 -12.06
N ILE A 33 -2.33 33.32 -11.75
CA ILE A 33 -3.06 34.30 -10.93
C ILE A 33 -2.46 34.36 -9.52
N SER A 34 -2.17 33.21 -8.91
CA SER A 34 -1.52 33.14 -7.61
C SER A 34 -0.15 33.82 -7.64
N TYR A 35 0.64 33.61 -8.70
CA TYR A 35 1.91 34.31 -8.87
C TYR A 35 1.71 35.83 -8.87
N PHE A 36 0.72 36.35 -9.57
CA PHE A 36 0.43 37.80 -9.61
C PHE A 36 -0.01 38.35 -8.26
N VAL A 37 -0.89 37.67 -7.55
CA VAL A 37 -1.31 38.09 -6.20
C VAL A 37 -0.12 38.12 -5.24
N CYS A 38 0.73 37.10 -5.27
CA CYS A 38 1.96 37.07 -4.46
C CYS A 38 2.96 38.15 -4.89
N ALA A 39 3.11 38.41 -6.19
CA ALA A 39 3.99 39.46 -6.68
C ALA A 39 3.54 40.85 -6.23
N GLN A 40 2.23 41.13 -6.29
CA GLN A 40 1.67 42.38 -5.81
C GLN A 40 1.85 42.57 -4.30
N LEU A 41 1.67 41.51 -3.51
CA LEU A 41 1.96 41.53 -2.06
C LEU A 41 3.43 41.90 -1.80
N LEU A 42 4.36 41.24 -2.48
CA LEU A 42 5.79 41.49 -2.31
C LEU A 42 6.17 42.92 -2.72
N LEU A 43 5.66 43.42 -3.86
CA LEU A 43 5.92 44.78 -4.33
C LEU A 43 5.35 45.84 -3.38
N ASN A 44 4.20 45.58 -2.75
CA ASN A 44 3.53 46.50 -1.83
C ASN A 44 4.12 46.50 -0.41
N SER A 45 5.17 45.71 -0.14
CA SER A 45 5.85 45.68 1.15
C SER A 45 7.38 45.74 0.97
N PRO A 46 7.90 46.81 0.32
CA PRO A 46 9.32 46.92 -0.01
C PRO A 46 10.22 47.06 1.22
N ASP A 47 9.69 47.54 2.35
CA ASP A 47 10.43 47.64 3.61
C ASP A 47 10.67 46.26 4.25
N CYS A 48 9.90 45.25 3.86
CA CYS A 48 10.00 43.89 4.38
C CYS A 48 10.69 42.94 3.41
N PHE A 49 10.60 43.22 2.10
CA PHE A 49 11.02 42.28 1.07
C PHE A 49 11.82 42.95 -0.04
N TYR A 50 12.87 42.26 -0.49
CA TYR A 50 13.47 42.49 -1.80
C TYR A 50 12.97 41.41 -2.77
N PRO A 51 11.98 41.69 -3.64
CA PRO A 51 11.36 40.69 -4.48
C PRO A 51 12.29 40.22 -5.60
N GLN A 52 12.38 38.90 -5.78
CA GLN A 52 13.11 38.26 -6.88
C GLN A 52 12.14 37.45 -7.72
N PHE A 53 11.82 37.91 -8.93
CA PHE A 53 10.79 37.29 -9.79
C PHE A 53 11.43 36.35 -10.80
N ALA A 54 11.41 35.04 -10.52
CA ALA A 54 11.89 34.04 -11.47
C ALA A 54 10.77 33.57 -12.39
N THR A 55 10.91 33.80 -13.69
CA THR A 55 9.94 33.39 -14.72
C THR A 55 10.56 33.48 -16.11
N HIS A 56 10.08 32.66 -17.05
CA HIS A 56 10.37 32.80 -18.49
C HIS A 56 9.13 33.18 -19.30
N ASN A 57 8.03 33.47 -18.63
CA ASN A 57 6.78 33.89 -19.25
C ASN A 57 6.79 35.41 -19.46
N ALA A 58 6.84 35.86 -20.72
CA ALA A 58 6.95 37.28 -21.05
C ALA A 58 5.73 38.09 -20.58
N HIS A 59 4.53 37.51 -20.66
CA HIS A 59 3.33 38.14 -20.11
C HIS A 59 3.46 38.36 -18.59
N THR A 60 4.00 37.38 -17.86
CA THR A 60 4.28 37.54 -16.42
C THR A 60 5.30 38.65 -16.16
N VAL A 61 6.37 38.76 -16.96
CA VAL A 61 7.37 39.84 -16.84
C VAL A 61 6.72 41.21 -17.08
N ALA A 62 5.97 41.37 -18.16
CA ALA A 62 5.29 42.62 -18.50
C ALA A 62 4.29 43.04 -17.42
N ALA A 63 3.51 42.10 -16.89
CA ALA A 63 2.57 42.36 -15.82
C ALA A 63 3.26 42.86 -14.54
N ILE A 64 4.42 42.27 -14.17
CA ILE A 64 5.19 42.71 -13.00
C ILE A 64 5.76 44.12 -13.20
N ILE A 65 6.30 44.42 -14.38
CA ILE A 65 6.77 45.77 -14.74
C ILE A 65 5.64 46.79 -14.55
N GLN A 66 4.45 46.47 -15.05
CA GLN A 66 3.28 47.34 -14.89
C GLN A 66 2.83 47.47 -13.43
N MET A 67 2.82 46.37 -12.66
CA MET A 67 2.45 46.38 -11.23
C MET A 67 3.44 47.16 -10.35
N ALA A 68 4.72 47.17 -10.73
CA ALA A 68 5.75 47.86 -9.99
C ALA A 68 5.65 49.39 -10.10
N ASP A 69 4.94 49.92 -11.11
CA ASP A 69 4.70 51.36 -11.29
C ASP A 69 5.97 52.21 -11.10
N ASN A 70 6.99 51.94 -11.91
CA ASN A 70 8.32 52.56 -11.90
C ASN A 70 9.23 52.28 -10.68
N ARG A 71 8.78 51.50 -9.68
CA ARG A 71 9.67 51.02 -8.61
C ARG A 71 10.71 50.07 -9.18
N LEU A 72 11.97 50.17 -8.74
CA LEU A 72 13.07 49.29 -9.16
C LEU A 72 13.67 48.47 -8.01
N SER A 73 13.01 48.48 -6.86
CA SER A 73 13.42 47.72 -5.66
C SER A 73 13.07 46.23 -5.78
N TYR A 74 13.40 45.60 -6.92
CA TYR A 74 13.23 44.18 -7.20
C TYR A 74 14.21 43.74 -8.30
N GLU A 75 14.36 42.43 -8.50
CA GLU A 75 15.07 41.88 -9.66
C GLU A 75 14.26 40.77 -10.34
N PHE A 76 14.55 40.54 -11.62
CA PHE A 76 14.13 39.34 -12.30
C PHE A 76 15.17 38.23 -12.16
N GLN A 77 14.73 36.99 -12.35
CA GLN A 77 15.62 35.84 -12.42
C GLN A 77 15.27 34.94 -13.61
N ARG A 78 16.32 34.39 -14.23
CA ARG A 78 16.22 33.38 -15.29
C ARG A 78 17.17 32.23 -15.04
N LEU A 79 17.07 31.21 -15.87
CA LEU A 79 17.99 30.08 -15.84
C LEU A 79 19.10 30.30 -16.86
N HIS A 80 20.29 29.78 -16.59
CA HIS A 80 21.36 29.74 -17.58
C HIS A 80 20.93 28.86 -18.77
N GLY A 81 21.20 29.33 -19.99
CA GLY A 81 20.82 28.65 -21.24
C GLY A 81 19.33 28.73 -21.61
N MET A 82 18.52 29.52 -20.87
CA MET A 82 17.09 29.70 -21.16
C MET A 82 16.61 31.12 -20.87
N GLY A 83 15.70 31.63 -21.71
CA GLY A 83 15.11 32.97 -21.55
C GLY A 83 16.07 34.13 -21.84
N GLU A 84 17.20 33.87 -22.52
CA GLU A 84 18.17 34.89 -22.91
C GLU A 84 17.56 35.94 -23.80
N ALA A 85 16.91 35.52 -24.89
CA ALA A 85 16.23 36.43 -25.80
C ALA A 85 15.20 37.32 -25.08
N LEU A 86 14.37 36.72 -24.21
CA LEU A 86 13.36 37.46 -23.44
C LEU A 86 14.00 38.58 -22.60
N TYR A 87 14.97 38.23 -21.75
CA TYR A 87 15.53 39.20 -20.82
C TYR A 87 16.47 40.18 -21.50
N GLN A 88 17.13 39.80 -22.59
CA GLN A 88 17.88 40.74 -23.43
C GLN A 88 16.93 41.77 -24.04
N THR A 89 15.79 41.36 -24.59
CA THR A 89 14.76 42.29 -25.09
C THR A 89 14.23 43.21 -24.00
N VAL A 90 13.95 42.69 -22.80
CA VAL A 90 13.50 43.50 -21.65
C VAL A 90 14.55 44.54 -21.24
N LEU A 91 15.83 44.17 -21.24
CA LEU A 91 16.94 45.07 -20.91
C LEU A 91 17.20 46.12 -21.99
N GLU A 92 17.06 45.76 -23.27
CA GLU A 92 17.33 46.65 -24.42
C GLU A 92 16.18 47.62 -24.71
N GLN A 93 14.93 47.19 -24.54
CA GLN A 93 13.75 47.98 -24.91
C GLN A 93 13.16 48.80 -23.75
N SER A 94 13.57 48.53 -22.51
CA SER A 94 13.12 49.28 -21.35
C SER A 94 13.89 50.59 -21.18
N GLN A 95 13.19 51.69 -20.89
CA GLN A 95 13.81 52.94 -20.44
C GLN A 95 14.38 52.84 -19.01
N GLN A 96 14.00 51.81 -18.26
CA GLN A 96 14.44 51.52 -16.90
C GLN A 96 15.43 50.35 -16.89
N SER A 97 16.51 50.48 -16.11
CA SER A 97 17.52 49.43 -15.94
C SER A 97 17.05 48.36 -14.96
N TYR A 98 16.36 47.33 -15.44
CA TYR A 98 15.99 46.18 -14.63
C TYR A 98 17.19 45.27 -14.34
N ALA A 99 17.34 44.78 -13.12
CA ALA A 99 18.31 43.74 -12.82
C ALA A 99 17.75 42.36 -13.21
N CYS A 100 18.57 41.51 -13.83
CA CYS A 100 18.23 40.10 -14.10
C CYS A 100 19.37 39.17 -13.67
N ARG A 101 19.14 38.38 -12.62
CA ARG A 101 20.10 37.38 -12.11
C ARG A 101 19.93 36.04 -12.81
N ILE A 102 21.04 35.39 -13.12
CA ILE A 102 21.05 34.08 -13.77
C ILE A 102 21.25 32.99 -12.70
N TYR A 103 20.30 32.07 -12.60
CA TYR A 103 20.47 30.82 -11.87
C TYR A 103 21.32 29.87 -12.73
N ALA A 104 22.57 29.68 -12.32
CA ALA A 104 23.59 28.93 -13.08
C ALA A 104 24.00 27.66 -12.33
N PRO A 105 23.46 26.48 -12.71
CA PRO A 105 23.92 25.20 -12.19
C PRO A 105 25.38 24.96 -12.57
N VAL A 106 26.17 24.49 -11.63
CA VAL A 106 27.58 24.12 -11.83
C VAL A 106 27.77 22.72 -11.25
N GLY A 107 28.27 21.81 -12.07
CA GLY A 107 28.46 20.41 -11.69
C GLY A 107 29.08 19.62 -12.83
N SER A 108 29.41 18.36 -12.57
CA SER A 108 29.87 17.45 -13.61
C SER A 108 28.73 17.07 -14.57
N TYR A 109 29.06 16.47 -15.71
CA TYR A 109 28.03 15.98 -16.64
C TYR A 109 27.09 14.95 -16.00
N GLU A 110 27.63 14.05 -15.16
CA GLU A 110 26.84 13.03 -14.45
C GLU A 110 25.82 13.68 -13.50
N ASP A 111 26.22 14.71 -12.76
CA ASP A 111 25.37 15.42 -11.79
C ASP A 111 24.28 16.27 -12.46
N LEU A 112 24.57 16.82 -13.65
CA LEU A 112 23.67 17.74 -14.36
C LEU A 112 22.65 17.02 -15.26
N LEU A 113 22.85 15.75 -15.61
CA LEU A 113 21.94 14.97 -16.44
C LEU A 113 20.51 14.86 -15.85
N PRO A 114 20.31 14.47 -14.58
CA PRO A 114 18.97 14.45 -13.96
C PRO A 114 18.31 15.83 -13.96
N TYR A 115 19.11 16.87 -13.69
CA TYR A 115 18.67 18.26 -13.74
C TYR A 115 18.22 18.67 -15.15
N LEU A 116 18.94 18.24 -16.20
CA LEU A 116 18.61 18.52 -17.60
C LEU A 116 17.25 17.92 -17.99
N VAL A 117 16.99 16.65 -17.66
CA VAL A 117 15.70 15.98 -17.99
C VAL A 117 14.54 16.74 -17.37
N ARG A 118 14.64 17.10 -16.09
CA ARG A 118 13.62 17.91 -15.44
C ARG A 118 13.47 19.26 -16.12
N ARG A 119 14.58 19.88 -16.52
CA ARG A 119 14.54 21.19 -17.18
C ARG A 119 13.86 21.15 -18.55
N LEU A 120 14.05 20.05 -19.29
CA LEU A 120 13.32 19.78 -20.53
C LEU A 120 11.82 19.60 -20.28
N LEU A 121 11.42 18.92 -19.21
CA LEU A 121 10.01 18.76 -18.85
C LEU A 121 9.36 20.10 -18.45
N GLU A 122 10.03 20.89 -17.61
CA GLU A 122 9.52 22.19 -17.15
C GLU A 122 9.21 23.14 -18.31
N ASN A 123 10.03 23.13 -19.36
CA ASN A 123 9.95 24.10 -20.45
C ASN A 123 9.39 23.52 -21.76
N GLY A 124 9.39 22.18 -21.91
CA GLY A 124 8.87 21.45 -23.06
C GLY A 124 7.45 20.91 -22.88
N ALA A 125 6.84 21.04 -21.70
CA ALA A 125 5.43 20.71 -21.52
C ALA A 125 4.54 21.58 -22.42
N ASN A 126 3.45 21.03 -22.97
CA ASN A 126 2.55 21.76 -23.89
C ASN A 126 1.96 23.07 -23.31
N ALA A 127 1.87 23.17 -21.99
CA ALA A 127 1.40 24.36 -21.28
C ALA A 127 2.52 25.37 -20.92
N SER A 128 3.78 25.05 -21.27
CA SER A 128 4.93 25.94 -21.10
C SER A 128 4.82 27.12 -22.06
N PHE A 129 5.12 28.32 -21.56
CA PHE A 129 5.15 29.53 -22.37
C PHE A 129 6.21 29.44 -23.48
N ILE A 130 7.39 28.87 -23.18
CA ILE A 130 8.48 28.73 -24.15
C ILE A 130 8.02 27.85 -25.32
N TYR A 131 7.40 26.70 -25.02
CA TYR A 131 6.84 25.81 -26.04
C TYR A 131 5.79 26.51 -26.90
N GLN A 132 4.91 27.32 -26.30
CA GLN A 132 3.86 28.03 -27.02
C GLN A 132 4.41 29.12 -27.94
N VAL A 133 5.40 29.90 -27.48
CA VAL A 133 6.03 30.98 -28.27
C VAL A 133 6.82 30.43 -29.46
N GLU A 134 7.53 29.32 -29.29
CA GLU A 134 8.31 28.71 -30.37
C GLU A 134 7.46 27.91 -31.36
N ASN A 135 6.18 27.67 -31.06
CA ASN A 135 5.29 26.88 -31.89
C ASN A 135 4.38 27.80 -32.74
N PRO A 136 4.54 27.83 -34.08
CA PRO A 136 3.80 28.72 -34.97
C PRO A 136 2.28 28.52 -34.97
N ARG A 137 1.78 27.46 -34.33
CA ARG A 137 0.34 27.17 -34.21
C ARG A 137 -0.38 28.06 -33.19
N PHE A 138 0.33 28.68 -32.25
CA PHE A 138 -0.27 29.57 -31.26
C PHE A 138 -0.15 31.02 -31.70
N ALA A 139 -1.28 31.74 -31.71
CA ALA A 139 -1.27 33.16 -31.97
C ALA A 139 -0.69 33.93 -30.77
N VAL A 140 0.02 35.03 -31.02
CA VAL A 140 0.59 35.86 -29.94
C VAL A 140 -0.49 36.29 -28.94
N ASP A 141 -1.66 36.72 -29.43
CA ASP A 141 -2.82 37.12 -28.61
C ASP A 141 -3.36 36.01 -27.71
N GLU A 142 -3.13 34.75 -28.06
CA GLU A 142 -3.46 33.59 -27.22
C GLU A 142 -2.44 33.42 -26.10
N VAL A 143 -1.15 33.57 -26.43
CA VAL A 143 -0.03 33.39 -25.51
C VAL A 143 0.08 34.50 -24.46
N ILE A 144 -0.30 35.74 -24.83
CA ILE A 144 -0.29 36.91 -23.92
C ILE A 144 -1.64 37.16 -23.23
N ARG A 145 -2.58 36.24 -23.33
CA ARG A 145 -3.92 36.43 -22.75
C ARG A 145 -3.87 36.48 -21.22
N ASP A 146 -4.67 37.36 -20.63
CA ASP A 146 -4.83 37.47 -19.18
C ASP A 146 -5.24 36.11 -18.57
N PRO A 147 -4.48 35.57 -17.60
CA PRO A 147 -4.80 34.29 -16.98
C PRO A 147 -6.14 34.29 -16.23
N THR A 148 -6.67 35.44 -15.81
CA THR A 148 -8.02 35.54 -15.22
C THR A 148 -9.11 35.29 -16.27
N ALA A 149 -8.92 35.77 -17.50
CA ALA A 149 -9.81 35.49 -18.62
C ALA A 149 -9.70 34.01 -19.02
N ILE A 150 -8.49 33.46 -19.08
CA ILE A 150 -8.28 32.01 -19.32
C ILE A 150 -9.00 31.19 -18.24
N TRP A 151 -8.85 31.55 -16.96
CA TRP A 151 -9.49 30.83 -15.86
C TRP A 151 -11.01 30.76 -16.01
N LYS A 152 -11.66 31.90 -16.29
CA LYS A 152 -13.13 31.99 -16.44
C LYS A 152 -13.70 31.08 -17.53
N HIS A 153 -12.93 30.83 -18.59
CA HIS A 153 -13.36 30.01 -19.73
C HIS A 153 -12.73 28.61 -19.76
N SER A 154 -11.92 28.25 -18.77
CA SER A 154 -11.23 26.96 -18.72
C SER A 154 -12.09 25.84 -18.14
N ILE A 155 -12.02 24.66 -18.75
CA ILE A 155 -12.62 23.42 -18.26
C ILE A 155 -11.69 22.82 -17.19
N PRO A 156 -12.23 22.22 -16.11
CA PRO A 156 -11.42 21.45 -15.15
C PRO A 156 -10.55 20.39 -15.85
N THR A 157 -9.37 20.10 -15.31
CA THR A 157 -8.36 19.20 -15.93
C THR A 157 -8.74 17.72 -15.98
N GLY A 158 -9.88 17.32 -15.41
CA GLY A 158 -10.31 15.92 -15.34
C GLY A 158 -9.47 15.05 -14.40
N LEU A 159 -8.59 15.64 -13.58
CA LEU A 159 -7.82 14.92 -12.57
C LEU A 159 -8.74 14.50 -11.41
N PRO A 160 -8.85 13.19 -11.11
CA PRO A 160 -9.67 12.74 -9.99
C PRO A 160 -8.98 13.09 -8.67
N LEU A 161 -9.72 13.73 -7.76
CA LEU A 161 -9.27 13.92 -6.38
C LEU A 161 -8.86 12.57 -5.76
N PRO A 162 -7.95 12.55 -4.77
CA PRO A 162 -7.48 11.29 -4.16
C PRO A 162 -8.61 10.38 -3.68
N GLU A 163 -9.70 10.93 -3.13
CA GLU A 163 -10.88 10.17 -2.70
C GLU A 163 -11.62 9.50 -3.88
N ALA A 164 -11.64 10.14 -5.04
CA ALA A 164 -12.37 9.72 -6.24
C ALA A 164 -11.52 8.90 -7.21
N LEU A 165 -10.33 8.43 -6.79
CA LEU A 165 -9.34 7.78 -7.66
C LEU A 165 -9.88 6.55 -8.41
N TYR A 166 -10.87 5.85 -7.85
CA TYR A 166 -11.48 4.64 -8.44
C TYR A 166 -12.87 4.87 -9.04
N GLY A 167 -13.25 6.13 -9.26
CA GLY A 167 -14.52 6.49 -9.90
C GLY A 167 -15.75 5.96 -9.17
N GLU A 168 -16.73 5.48 -9.93
CA GLU A 168 -18.02 5.01 -9.40
C GLU A 168 -17.92 3.64 -8.70
N GLN A 169 -16.85 2.87 -8.93
CA GLN A 169 -16.71 1.54 -8.34
C GLN A 169 -16.61 1.62 -6.81
N ARG A 170 -15.80 2.56 -6.28
CA ARG A 170 -15.63 2.78 -4.85
C ARG A 170 -14.93 4.10 -4.53
N ARG A 171 -15.16 4.61 -3.32
CA ARG A 171 -14.32 5.66 -2.71
C ARG A 171 -12.97 5.08 -2.28
N ASN A 172 -11.89 5.86 -2.44
CA ASN A 172 -10.56 5.52 -1.93
C ASN A 172 -10.51 5.71 -0.40
N SER A 173 -9.62 4.98 0.28
CA SER A 173 -9.32 5.20 1.69
C SER A 173 -8.60 6.54 1.93
N GLN A 174 -8.97 7.24 3.01
CA GLN A 174 -8.37 8.51 3.39
C GLN A 174 -7.06 8.31 4.17
N GLY A 175 -6.02 9.03 3.80
CA GLY A 175 -4.78 9.15 4.56
C GLY A 175 -4.68 10.44 5.35
N ILE A 176 -3.48 10.71 5.88
CA ILE A 176 -3.21 11.89 6.69
C ILE A 176 -1.88 12.52 6.24
N ASN A 177 -1.85 13.85 6.14
CA ASN A 177 -0.64 14.59 5.82
C ASN A 177 0.30 14.71 7.04
N LEU A 178 1.20 13.74 7.21
CA LEU A 178 2.18 13.75 8.29
C LEU A 178 3.29 14.82 8.14
N ALA A 179 3.32 15.57 7.04
CA ALA A 179 4.24 16.70 6.91
C ALA A 179 3.77 17.94 7.70
N ASP A 180 2.49 17.99 8.07
CA ASP A 180 1.93 19.08 8.86
C ASP A 180 2.22 18.87 10.36
N PRO A 181 2.96 19.79 11.03
CA PRO A 181 3.28 19.67 12.45
C PRO A 181 2.05 19.76 13.36
N ILE A 182 1.01 20.50 12.98
CA ILE A 182 -0.23 20.61 13.77
C ILE A 182 -0.93 19.25 13.77
N VAL A 183 -1.06 18.65 12.59
CA VAL A 183 -1.65 17.30 12.44
C VAL A 183 -0.87 16.26 13.22
N ARG A 184 0.47 16.31 13.22
CA ARG A 184 1.29 15.38 14.03
C ARG A 184 1.04 15.54 15.53
N GLN A 185 0.92 16.78 16.02
CA GLN A 185 0.62 17.04 17.42
C GLN A 185 -0.76 16.50 17.81
N GLU A 186 -1.77 16.70 16.97
CA GLU A 186 -3.12 16.16 17.16
C GLU A 186 -3.11 14.62 17.19
N ILE A 187 -2.39 13.97 16.28
CA ILE A 187 -2.22 12.52 16.30
C ILE A 187 -1.59 12.08 17.61
N GLN A 188 -0.51 12.72 18.06
CA GLN A 188 0.17 12.33 19.30
C GLN A 188 -0.77 12.40 20.51
N GLN A 189 -1.58 13.44 20.60
CA GLN A 189 -2.59 13.60 21.64
C GLN A 189 -3.64 12.48 21.55
N ASN A 190 -4.19 12.24 20.36
CA ASN A 190 -5.19 11.19 20.14
C ASN A 190 -4.66 9.78 20.47
N LEU A 191 -3.39 9.48 20.15
CA LEU A 191 -2.77 8.20 20.49
C LEU A 191 -2.65 8.01 22.01
N THR A 192 -2.34 9.09 22.72
CA THR A 192 -2.25 9.13 24.19
C THR A 192 -3.62 8.87 24.81
N ASP A 193 -4.65 9.59 24.34
CA ASP A 193 -6.04 9.45 24.79
C ASP A 193 -6.61 8.06 24.45
N SER A 194 -6.13 7.46 23.36
CA SER A 194 -6.54 6.13 22.90
C SER A 194 -5.82 4.96 23.60
N SER A 195 -4.80 5.22 24.42
CA SER A 195 -3.98 4.17 25.07
C SER A 195 -4.75 3.29 26.08
N GLY A 196 -5.93 3.72 26.50
CA GLY A 196 -6.84 2.96 27.37
C GLY A 196 -7.70 1.93 26.62
N TRP A 197 -7.83 2.04 25.29
CA TRP A 197 -8.79 1.27 24.52
C TRP A 197 -8.30 -0.14 24.18
N TYR A 198 -9.25 -1.04 23.94
CA TYR A 198 -9.02 -2.43 23.51
C TYR A 198 -8.03 -3.24 24.37
N ARG A 199 -7.99 -3.02 25.69
CA ARG A 199 -7.11 -3.74 26.62
C ARG A 199 -7.49 -5.21 26.86
N GLN A 200 -8.58 -5.70 26.27
CA GLN A 200 -9.00 -7.08 26.42
C GLN A 200 -9.53 -7.67 25.12
N ALA A 201 -9.07 -8.88 24.78
CA ALA A 201 -9.69 -9.74 23.78
C ALA A 201 -10.18 -11.04 24.42
N VAL A 202 -11.40 -11.44 24.10
CA VAL A 202 -12.04 -12.64 24.62
C VAL A 202 -12.60 -13.46 23.47
N PRO A 203 -12.71 -14.80 23.57
CA PRO A 203 -13.48 -15.55 22.59
C PRO A 203 -14.91 -15.04 22.58
N LEU A 204 -15.42 -14.69 21.39
CA LEU A 204 -16.72 -14.06 21.19
C LEU A 204 -17.54 -14.95 20.24
N ILE A 205 -18.55 -15.62 20.78
CA ILE A 205 -19.41 -16.56 20.04
C ILE A 205 -20.86 -16.13 20.23
N ASN A 206 -21.58 -15.86 19.14
CA ASN A 206 -22.94 -15.29 19.20
C ASN A 206 -23.04 -14.07 20.12
N GLY A 207 -22.04 -13.19 20.10
CA GLY A 207 -22.00 -11.97 20.93
C GLY A 207 -21.67 -12.20 22.40
N LYS A 208 -21.47 -13.45 22.80
CA LYS A 208 -21.18 -13.82 24.19
C LYS A 208 -19.68 -14.01 24.37
N GLY A 209 -19.09 -13.27 25.31
CA GLY A 209 -17.70 -13.41 25.70
C GLY A 209 -17.50 -14.65 26.59
N TYR A 210 -16.42 -15.40 26.35
CA TYR A 210 -16.06 -16.56 27.15
C TYR A 210 -14.99 -16.21 28.18
N SER A 211 -15.06 -16.86 29.35
CA SER A 211 -14.00 -16.83 30.37
C SER A 211 -13.02 -17.99 30.16
N GLY A 212 -11.79 -17.84 30.65
CA GLY A 212 -10.77 -18.86 30.52
C GLY A 212 -9.43 -18.40 31.08
N GLU A 213 -8.37 -19.13 30.73
CA GLU A 213 -7.00 -18.74 31.07
C GLU A 213 -6.67 -17.37 30.48
N LYS A 214 -6.11 -16.49 31.31
CA LYS A 214 -5.66 -15.16 30.90
C LYS A 214 -4.21 -15.19 30.46
N LYS A 215 -3.89 -14.46 29.41
CA LYS A 215 -2.52 -14.19 29.00
C LYS A 215 -2.28 -12.71 28.77
N THR A 216 -1.26 -12.16 29.44
CA THR A 216 -0.83 -10.77 29.27
C THR A 216 -0.10 -10.58 27.93
N ILE A 217 -0.40 -9.46 27.27
CA ILE A 217 0.27 -9.01 26.04
C ILE A 217 1.14 -7.81 26.39
N PHE A 218 2.44 -7.94 26.12
CA PHE A 218 3.45 -6.90 26.32
C PHE A 218 3.80 -6.25 24.98
N ALA A 219 4.17 -4.97 25.03
CA ALA A 219 4.61 -4.24 23.86
C ALA A 219 5.94 -4.79 23.34
N PRO A 220 6.13 -4.95 22.01
CA PRO A 220 7.38 -5.49 21.48
C PRO A 220 8.58 -4.53 21.65
N TYR A 221 8.34 -3.24 21.86
CA TYR A 221 9.38 -2.21 22.05
C TYR A 221 9.74 -1.97 23.52
N ASP A 222 8.97 -2.51 24.47
CA ASP A 222 9.25 -2.45 25.90
C ASP A 222 8.59 -3.65 26.60
N ASP A 223 9.39 -4.62 27.01
CA ASP A 223 8.93 -5.86 27.64
C ASP A 223 8.28 -5.64 29.03
N ASN A 224 8.34 -4.42 29.58
CA ASN A 224 7.64 -4.06 30.82
C ASN A 224 6.28 -3.37 30.58
N GLU A 225 6.02 -2.92 29.35
CA GLU A 225 4.78 -2.21 29.02
C GLU A 225 3.66 -3.21 28.70
N ILE A 226 2.67 -3.28 29.59
CA ILE A 226 1.47 -4.11 29.37
C ILE A 226 0.51 -3.37 28.44
N VAL A 227 0.22 -3.98 27.28
CA VAL A 227 -0.76 -3.47 26.33
C VAL A 227 -2.17 -3.87 26.77
N GLY A 228 -2.34 -5.12 27.19
CA GLY A 228 -3.63 -5.68 27.62
C GLY A 228 -3.55 -7.18 27.91
N GLU A 229 -4.71 -7.84 27.91
CA GLU A 229 -4.85 -9.27 28.20
C GLU A 229 -5.74 -9.96 27.17
N ILE A 230 -5.42 -11.21 26.86
CA ILE A 230 -6.28 -12.09 26.06
C ILE A 230 -6.80 -13.23 26.92
N ILE A 231 -8.03 -13.65 26.67
CA ILE A 231 -8.57 -14.90 27.20
C ILE A 231 -8.38 -16.00 26.16
N LEU A 232 -7.77 -17.11 26.55
CA LEU A 232 -7.52 -18.23 25.65
C LEU A 232 -8.81 -19.01 25.40
N SER A 233 -9.07 -19.34 24.14
CA SER A 233 -10.21 -20.18 23.74
C SER A 233 -9.97 -21.61 24.18
N ASP A 234 -10.90 -22.17 24.95
CA ASP A 234 -10.90 -23.59 25.29
C ASP A 234 -11.62 -24.42 24.21
N ARG A 235 -11.64 -25.74 24.40
CA ARG A 235 -12.31 -26.66 23.47
C ARG A 235 -13.80 -26.37 23.32
N LYS A 236 -14.46 -25.93 24.40
CA LYS A 236 -15.89 -25.62 24.37
C LYS A 236 -16.16 -24.40 23.50
N ALA A 237 -15.38 -23.33 23.63
CA ALA A 237 -15.49 -22.14 22.80
C ALA A 237 -15.30 -22.47 21.31
N VAL A 238 -14.36 -23.36 20.98
CA VAL A 238 -14.14 -23.83 19.61
C VAL A 238 -15.38 -24.56 19.06
N THR A 239 -15.91 -25.55 19.80
CA THR A 239 -17.12 -26.28 19.39
C THR A 239 -18.31 -25.35 19.22
N ASP A 240 -18.56 -24.48 20.21
CA ASP A 240 -19.69 -23.55 20.17
C ASP A 240 -19.57 -22.56 18.99
N ALA A 241 -18.36 -22.13 18.63
CA ALA A 241 -18.12 -21.26 17.47
C ALA A 241 -18.46 -21.97 16.14
N VAL A 242 -18.09 -23.25 15.99
CA VAL A 242 -18.45 -24.03 14.80
C VAL A 242 -19.96 -24.25 14.72
N ASP A 243 -20.58 -24.65 15.83
CA ASP A 243 -22.02 -24.89 15.90
C ASP A 243 -22.81 -23.61 15.55
N ALA A 244 -22.40 -22.47 16.10
CA ALA A 244 -22.99 -21.17 15.79
C ALA A 244 -22.83 -20.78 14.32
N ALA A 245 -21.61 -20.88 13.77
CA ALA A 245 -21.32 -20.52 12.38
C ALA A 245 -22.13 -21.37 11.40
N VAL A 246 -22.20 -22.69 11.64
CA VAL A 246 -22.96 -23.62 10.78
C VAL A 246 -24.45 -23.34 10.87
N SER A 247 -24.97 -23.09 12.08
CA SER A 247 -26.40 -22.81 12.31
C SER A 247 -26.86 -21.53 11.60
N ALA A 248 -26.06 -20.46 11.65
CA ALA A 248 -26.41 -19.18 11.05
C ALA A 248 -26.24 -19.13 9.52
N PHE A 249 -25.50 -20.07 8.94
CA PHE A 249 -25.09 -20.02 7.53
C PHE A 249 -26.25 -19.98 6.54
N THR A 250 -27.27 -20.82 6.71
CA THR A 250 -28.40 -20.90 5.76
C THR A 250 -29.09 -19.55 5.59
N ASN A 251 -29.34 -18.85 6.70
CA ASN A 251 -29.97 -17.53 6.69
C ASN A 251 -29.03 -16.46 6.12
N TRP A 252 -27.75 -16.51 6.47
CA TRP A 252 -26.76 -15.53 6.02
C TRP A 252 -26.47 -15.62 4.51
N ARG A 253 -26.35 -16.85 3.99
CA ARG A 253 -26.14 -17.14 2.56
C ARG A 253 -27.24 -16.51 1.70
N LEU A 254 -28.49 -16.54 2.18
CA LEU A 254 -29.66 -16.01 1.49
C LEU A 254 -29.98 -14.56 1.85
N TYR A 255 -29.24 -13.97 2.79
CA TYR A 255 -29.41 -12.58 3.16
C TYR A 255 -29.09 -11.66 1.98
N PRO A 256 -29.82 -10.56 1.74
CA PRO A 256 -29.62 -9.72 0.56
C PRO A 256 -28.17 -9.24 0.41
N VAL A 257 -27.57 -9.45 -0.78
CA VAL A 257 -26.17 -9.08 -1.08
C VAL A 257 -25.90 -7.62 -0.78
N ARG A 258 -26.80 -6.73 -1.21
CA ARG A 258 -26.77 -5.29 -0.93
C ARG A 258 -26.62 -4.98 0.55
N LYS A 259 -27.35 -5.68 1.43
CA LYS A 259 -27.25 -5.48 2.88
C LYS A 259 -25.91 -5.95 3.44
N ARG A 260 -25.37 -7.06 2.94
CA ARG A 260 -24.01 -7.52 3.32
C ARG A 260 -22.95 -6.50 2.90
N ALA A 261 -23.06 -5.97 1.68
CA ALA A 261 -22.18 -4.91 1.18
C ALA A 261 -22.30 -3.61 2.01
N ASP A 262 -23.52 -3.20 2.38
CA ASP A 262 -23.76 -2.01 3.20
C ASP A 262 -23.10 -2.12 4.58
N TYR A 263 -23.08 -3.30 5.21
CA TYR A 263 -22.34 -3.50 6.47
C TYR A 263 -20.84 -3.30 6.30
N LEU A 264 -20.25 -3.77 5.21
CA LEU A 264 -18.82 -3.57 4.94
C LEU A 264 -18.49 -2.11 4.64
N LEU A 265 -19.36 -1.40 3.91
CA LEU A 265 -19.21 0.04 3.68
C LEU A 265 -19.28 0.82 5.00
N LYS A 266 -20.25 0.49 5.88
CA LYS A 266 -20.34 1.10 7.20
C LYS A 266 -19.13 0.76 8.08
N ALA A 267 -18.60 -0.47 8.00
CA ALA A 267 -17.39 -0.85 8.71
C ALA A 267 -16.17 -0.03 8.23
N ALA A 268 -16.05 0.20 6.92
CA ALA A 268 -15.00 1.04 6.35
C ALA A 268 -15.07 2.47 6.91
N ASP A 269 -16.27 3.06 6.96
CA ASP A 269 -16.45 4.42 7.50
C ASP A 269 -16.16 4.47 9.01
N LEU A 270 -16.58 3.46 9.78
CA LEU A 270 -16.26 3.37 11.22
C LEU A 270 -14.76 3.17 11.48
N MET A 271 -14.05 2.43 10.64
CA MET A 271 -12.58 2.28 10.73
C MET A 271 -11.87 3.61 10.46
N GLU A 272 -12.36 4.44 9.53
CA GLU A 272 -11.83 5.79 9.32
C GLU A 272 -12.16 6.73 10.50
N GLN A 273 -13.36 6.63 11.09
CA GLN A 273 -13.76 7.42 12.25
C GLN A 273 -12.95 7.05 13.51
N ARG A 274 -12.72 5.75 13.76
CA ARG A 274 -11.94 5.23 14.90
C ARG A 274 -10.47 4.99 14.56
N ARG A 275 -9.96 5.64 13.50
CA ARG A 275 -8.60 5.42 12.97
C ARG A 275 -7.53 5.54 14.05
N MET A 276 -7.60 6.54 14.92
CA MET A 276 -6.59 6.73 15.97
C MET A 276 -6.63 5.65 17.04
N GLU A 277 -7.80 5.08 17.33
CA GLU A 277 -7.90 3.96 18.27
C GLU A 277 -7.22 2.70 17.69
N LEU A 278 -7.47 2.42 16.41
CA LEU A 278 -6.84 1.31 15.68
C LEU A 278 -5.33 1.49 15.53
N VAL A 279 -4.88 2.71 15.20
CA VAL A 279 -3.45 3.04 15.10
C VAL A 279 -2.79 2.88 16.47
N SER A 280 -3.39 3.41 17.53
CA SER A 280 -2.85 3.30 18.90
C SER A 280 -2.64 1.85 19.31
N ILE A 281 -3.64 0.98 19.15
CA ILE A 281 -3.49 -0.43 19.53
C ILE A 281 -2.50 -1.17 18.61
N CYS A 282 -2.48 -0.88 17.32
CA CYS A 282 -1.55 -1.52 16.37
C CYS A 282 -0.08 -1.13 16.62
N VAL A 283 0.18 0.15 16.93
CA VAL A 283 1.50 0.63 17.34
C VAL A 283 1.95 -0.08 18.62
N ARG A 284 1.09 -0.09 19.64
CA ARG A 284 1.42 -0.63 20.98
C ARG A 284 1.57 -2.14 21.01
N GLU A 285 0.66 -2.85 20.36
CA GLU A 285 0.62 -4.33 20.36
C GLU A 285 1.56 -4.92 19.31
N GLY A 286 1.59 -4.35 18.10
CA GLY A 286 2.34 -4.88 16.95
C GLY A 286 3.72 -4.25 16.75
N GLY A 287 4.04 -3.15 17.42
CA GLY A 287 5.31 -2.44 17.24
C GLY A 287 5.42 -1.70 15.90
N ARG A 288 4.30 -1.45 15.24
CA ARG A 288 4.22 -0.77 13.93
C ARG A 288 4.47 0.72 14.12
N THR A 289 5.26 1.34 13.23
CA THR A 289 5.36 2.81 13.20
C THR A 289 3.98 3.43 12.94
N ILE A 290 3.75 4.67 13.39
CA ILE A 290 2.48 5.39 13.14
C ILE A 290 2.13 5.38 11.65
N LYS A 291 3.12 5.63 10.77
CA LYS A 291 2.92 5.63 9.32
C LYS A 291 2.49 4.27 8.79
N ASP A 292 3.10 3.19 9.26
CA ASP A 292 2.75 1.83 8.83
C ASP A 292 1.35 1.44 9.34
N ALA A 293 1.02 1.77 10.58
CA ALA A 293 -0.31 1.50 11.16
C ALA A 293 -1.42 2.30 10.43
N LEU A 294 -1.16 3.55 10.04
CA LEU A 294 -2.08 4.33 9.20
C LEU A 294 -2.31 3.67 7.84
N ALA A 295 -1.25 3.16 7.21
CA ALA A 295 -1.35 2.44 5.95
C ALA A 295 -2.16 1.14 6.09
N GLU A 296 -2.04 0.42 7.21
CA GLU A 296 -2.86 -0.76 7.48
C GLU A 296 -4.35 -0.44 7.64
N VAL A 297 -4.70 0.64 8.33
CA VAL A 297 -6.11 1.06 8.44
C VAL A 297 -6.66 1.39 7.05
N ARG A 298 -5.89 2.10 6.22
CA ARG A 298 -6.28 2.39 4.83
C ARG A 298 -6.52 1.12 4.02
N GLU A 299 -5.61 0.15 4.13
CA GLU A 299 -5.73 -1.13 3.42
C GLU A 299 -6.96 -1.94 3.87
N ALA A 300 -7.27 -1.94 5.17
CA ALA A 300 -8.49 -2.57 5.71
C ALA A 300 -9.77 -1.91 5.18
N VAL A 301 -9.81 -0.58 5.17
CA VAL A 301 -10.90 0.23 4.60
C VAL A 301 -11.06 -0.07 3.12
N ASP A 302 -9.96 -0.14 2.37
CA ASP A 302 -9.98 -0.47 0.95
C ASP A 302 -10.49 -1.90 0.70
N PHE A 303 -10.12 -2.89 1.52
CA PHE A 303 -10.69 -4.25 1.42
C PHE A 303 -12.21 -4.26 1.63
N CYS A 304 -12.70 -3.58 2.67
CA CYS A 304 -14.13 -3.48 2.93
C CYS A 304 -14.88 -2.86 1.75
N ARG A 305 -14.41 -1.72 1.24
CA ARG A 305 -15.03 -1.01 0.11
C ARG A 305 -14.93 -1.83 -1.19
N TYR A 306 -13.78 -2.44 -1.46
CA TYR A 306 -13.56 -3.23 -2.67
C TYR A 306 -14.39 -4.52 -2.70
N TYR A 307 -14.48 -5.26 -1.59
CA TYR A 307 -15.28 -6.48 -1.54
C TYR A 307 -16.78 -6.20 -1.43
N ALA A 308 -17.20 -5.06 -0.88
CA ALA A 308 -18.58 -4.62 -1.00
C ALA A 308 -18.98 -4.43 -2.48
N ALA A 309 -18.18 -3.68 -3.25
CA ALA A 309 -18.43 -3.48 -4.68
C ALA A 309 -18.36 -4.80 -5.46
N SER A 310 -17.29 -5.58 -5.27
CA SER A 310 -17.12 -6.89 -5.93
C SER A 310 -18.26 -7.87 -5.62
N ALA A 311 -18.87 -7.78 -4.43
CA ALA A 311 -19.99 -8.65 -4.08
C ALA A 311 -21.28 -8.26 -4.81
N LEU A 312 -21.53 -6.97 -5.00
CA LEU A 312 -22.65 -6.51 -5.83
C LEU A 312 -22.49 -7.01 -7.26
N ASP A 313 -21.30 -6.83 -7.83
CA ASP A 313 -21.00 -7.26 -9.21
C ASP A 313 -21.17 -8.77 -9.41
N LEU A 314 -20.74 -9.59 -8.44
CA LEU A 314 -20.69 -11.05 -8.60
C LEU A 314 -21.94 -11.79 -8.10
N PHE A 315 -22.63 -11.29 -7.07
CA PHE A 315 -23.69 -12.03 -6.37
C PHE A 315 -25.08 -11.39 -6.46
N GLU A 316 -25.20 -10.10 -6.82
CA GLU A 316 -26.49 -9.40 -6.76
C GLU A 316 -27.50 -9.93 -7.78
N GLN A 317 -27.03 -10.22 -9.00
CA GLN A 317 -27.88 -10.72 -10.08
C GLN A 317 -27.33 -12.03 -10.65
N PRO A 318 -28.20 -12.99 -11.03
CA PRO A 318 -27.78 -14.15 -11.79
C PRO A 318 -27.20 -13.76 -13.15
N ILE A 319 -26.25 -14.56 -13.64
CA ILE A 319 -25.77 -14.49 -15.02
C ILE A 319 -26.72 -15.28 -15.90
N ASN A 320 -27.31 -14.66 -16.92
CA ASN A 320 -28.09 -15.37 -17.93
C ASN A 320 -27.13 -16.12 -18.87
N LEU A 321 -27.37 -17.42 -19.04
CA LEU A 321 -26.62 -18.27 -19.96
C LEU A 321 -27.43 -18.52 -21.24
N PRO A 322 -26.77 -18.74 -22.39
CA PRO A 322 -27.46 -19.10 -23.61
C PRO A 322 -28.20 -20.44 -23.46
N GLY A 323 -29.25 -20.64 -24.27
CA GLY A 323 -30.06 -21.85 -24.27
C GLY A 323 -30.97 -21.94 -25.49
N PRO A 324 -31.58 -23.11 -25.73
CA PRO A 324 -32.60 -23.27 -26.76
C PRO A 324 -33.82 -22.37 -26.50
N THR A 325 -34.57 -22.10 -27.57
CA THR A 325 -35.80 -21.31 -27.49
C THR A 325 -36.82 -21.98 -26.55
N GLY A 326 -37.30 -21.23 -25.55
CA GLY A 326 -38.23 -21.77 -24.55
C GLY A 326 -37.52 -22.29 -23.30
N GLU A 327 -36.23 -22.06 -23.15
CA GLU A 327 -35.47 -22.40 -21.95
C GLU A 327 -34.85 -21.14 -21.33
N LYS A 328 -34.87 -21.05 -20.00
CA LYS A 328 -34.14 -20.03 -19.25
C LYS A 328 -33.04 -20.68 -18.43
N ASN A 329 -31.79 -20.36 -18.76
CA ASN A 329 -30.61 -20.82 -18.04
C ASN A 329 -30.00 -19.67 -17.26
N ILE A 330 -29.83 -19.85 -15.95
CA ILE A 330 -29.18 -18.86 -15.10
C ILE A 330 -28.10 -19.50 -14.24
N LEU A 331 -26.98 -18.81 -14.07
CA LEU A 331 -25.90 -19.16 -13.15
C LEU A 331 -25.92 -18.19 -11.96
N ARG A 332 -25.85 -18.72 -10.74
CA ARG A 332 -25.83 -17.96 -9.49
C ARG A 332 -24.65 -18.37 -8.62
N TYR A 333 -24.16 -17.41 -7.83
CA TYR A 333 -23.12 -17.64 -6.83
C TYR A 333 -23.69 -17.53 -5.42
N PHE A 334 -23.19 -18.37 -4.51
CA PHE A 334 -23.54 -18.30 -3.09
C PHE A 334 -22.34 -18.62 -2.21
N GLY A 335 -22.38 -18.20 -0.94
CA GLY A 335 -21.42 -18.64 0.06
C GLY A 335 -21.37 -20.17 0.18
N ARG A 336 -20.20 -20.68 0.59
CA ARG A 336 -19.90 -22.11 0.75
C ARG A 336 -20.33 -22.67 2.11
N GLY A 337 -20.17 -21.92 3.20
CA GLY A 337 -20.48 -22.40 4.54
C GLY A 337 -19.78 -21.60 5.64
N ALA A 338 -19.41 -22.28 6.72
CA ALA A 338 -18.54 -21.73 7.76
C ALA A 338 -17.08 -21.68 7.27
N PHE A 339 -16.51 -20.48 7.21
CA PHE A 339 -15.13 -20.23 6.83
C PHE A 339 -14.27 -19.92 8.06
N VAL A 340 -13.09 -20.53 8.14
CA VAL A 340 -12.09 -20.17 9.15
C VAL A 340 -11.11 -19.17 8.55
N CYS A 341 -10.99 -17.99 9.15
CA CYS A 341 -10.04 -16.96 8.75
C CYS A 341 -8.90 -16.90 9.77
N ILE A 342 -7.71 -17.34 9.37
CA ILE A 342 -6.51 -17.38 10.20
C ILE A 342 -5.53 -16.32 9.70
N SER A 343 -5.36 -15.26 10.49
CA SER A 343 -4.58 -14.08 10.10
C SER A 343 -3.21 -14.01 10.79
N PRO A 344 -2.23 -13.32 10.20
CA PRO A 344 -0.90 -13.17 10.75
C PRO A 344 -0.83 -11.98 11.71
N TRP A 345 0.27 -11.90 12.46
CA TRP A 345 0.53 -10.78 13.38
C TRP A 345 1.08 -9.55 12.67
N ASN A 346 1.61 -9.71 11.45
CA ASN A 346 2.32 -8.62 10.80
C ASN A 346 1.35 -7.61 10.17
N PHE A 347 0.17 -8.01 9.68
CA PHE A 347 -0.88 -7.05 9.28
C PHE A 347 -2.16 -7.30 10.07
N PRO A 348 -2.17 -6.95 11.37
CA PRO A 348 -3.23 -7.34 12.28
C PRO A 348 -4.55 -6.61 12.04
N ILE A 349 -4.55 -5.51 11.27
CA ILE A 349 -5.78 -4.82 10.85
C ILE A 349 -6.14 -5.23 9.43
N ALA A 350 -5.23 -5.03 8.48
CA ALA A 350 -5.52 -5.14 7.05
C ALA A 350 -5.85 -6.56 6.60
N ILE A 351 -4.93 -7.52 6.80
CA ILE A 351 -5.12 -8.91 6.35
C ILE A 351 -6.23 -9.59 7.15
N PHE A 352 -6.30 -9.31 8.47
CA PHE A 352 -7.38 -9.80 9.32
C PHE A 352 -8.75 -9.38 8.79
N THR A 353 -8.94 -8.08 8.56
CA THR A 353 -10.20 -7.54 8.03
C THR A 353 -10.47 -8.04 6.62
N GLY A 354 -9.46 -8.08 5.74
CA GLY A 354 -9.61 -8.47 4.35
C GLY A 354 -10.12 -9.90 4.16
N GLN A 355 -9.58 -10.87 4.91
CA GLN A 355 -10.04 -12.26 4.87
C GLN A 355 -11.52 -12.37 5.33
N ILE A 356 -11.87 -11.70 6.43
CA ILE A 356 -13.20 -11.73 7.03
C ILE A 356 -14.22 -11.04 6.11
N ALA A 357 -13.89 -9.85 5.61
CA ALA A 357 -14.75 -9.07 4.72
C ALA A 357 -15.07 -9.84 3.45
N ALA A 358 -14.08 -10.50 2.83
CA ALA A 358 -14.30 -11.33 1.64
C ALA A 358 -15.27 -12.50 1.91
N ALA A 359 -15.05 -13.23 3.00
CA ALA A 359 -15.90 -14.37 3.37
C ALA A 359 -17.35 -13.93 3.65
N LEU A 360 -17.53 -12.86 4.44
CA LEU A 360 -18.85 -12.30 4.77
C LEU A 360 -19.56 -11.76 3.52
N ALA A 361 -18.85 -11.04 2.64
CA ALA A 361 -19.42 -10.49 1.41
C ALA A 361 -20.00 -11.58 0.50
N ALA A 362 -19.27 -12.69 0.36
CA ALA A 362 -19.69 -13.86 -0.39
C ALA A 362 -20.84 -14.65 0.29
N GLY A 363 -21.23 -14.30 1.52
CA GLY A 363 -22.34 -14.95 2.24
C GLY A 363 -21.92 -16.17 3.08
N ASN A 364 -20.65 -16.25 3.49
CA ASN A 364 -20.16 -17.24 4.44
C ASN A 364 -20.27 -16.71 5.87
N THR A 365 -20.47 -17.59 6.84
CA THR A 365 -20.21 -17.28 8.25
C THR A 365 -18.72 -17.44 8.53
N VAL A 366 -18.20 -16.74 9.53
CA VAL A 366 -16.78 -16.61 9.77
C VAL A 366 -16.41 -16.94 11.21
N ILE A 367 -15.39 -17.79 11.34
CA ILE A 367 -14.66 -18.02 12.59
C ILE A 367 -13.29 -17.37 12.42
N ALA A 368 -13.11 -16.21 13.04
CA ALA A 368 -11.88 -15.44 12.97
C ALA A 368 -10.90 -15.89 14.07
N LYS A 369 -9.71 -16.33 13.66
CA LYS A 369 -8.61 -16.74 14.53
C LYS A 369 -7.39 -15.86 14.22
N PRO A 370 -7.16 -14.76 14.95
CA PRO A 370 -5.97 -13.93 14.73
C PRO A 370 -4.70 -14.59 15.28
N ALA A 371 -3.54 -14.06 14.90
CA ALA A 371 -2.31 -14.34 15.61
C ALA A 371 -2.42 -13.91 17.08
N GLU A 372 -1.87 -14.73 17.98
CA GLU A 372 -1.97 -14.52 19.42
C GLU A 372 -1.34 -13.20 19.89
N ARG A 373 -0.29 -12.75 19.18
CA ARG A 373 0.47 -11.54 19.51
C ARG A 373 -0.27 -10.24 19.20
N THR A 374 -1.31 -10.30 18.38
CA THR A 374 -2.03 -9.11 17.90
C THR A 374 -3.55 -9.27 18.01
N ALA A 375 -4.00 -10.02 19.01
CA ALA A 375 -5.39 -10.37 19.18
C ALA A 375 -6.23 -9.21 19.75
N LEU A 376 -5.63 -8.24 20.45
CA LEU A 376 -6.31 -7.03 20.91
C LEU A 376 -6.70 -6.14 19.72
N THR A 377 -5.76 -5.93 18.79
CA THR A 377 -5.99 -5.21 17.53
C THR A 377 -7.06 -5.90 16.69
N ALA A 378 -7.01 -7.23 16.59
CA ALA A 378 -8.03 -8.00 15.88
C ALA A 378 -9.42 -7.89 16.54
N MET A 379 -9.50 -7.92 17.88
CA MET A 379 -10.74 -7.70 18.61
C MET A 379 -11.33 -6.31 18.35
N ALA A 380 -10.49 -5.27 18.24
CA ALA A 380 -10.94 -3.94 17.86
C ALA A 380 -11.65 -3.95 16.49
N CYS A 381 -11.08 -4.65 15.51
CA CYS A 381 -11.68 -4.81 14.18
C CYS A 381 -13.01 -5.58 14.24
N VAL A 382 -13.11 -6.64 15.03
CA VAL A 382 -14.37 -7.41 15.21
C VAL A 382 -15.47 -6.55 15.83
N ARG A 383 -15.14 -5.74 16.85
CA ARG A 383 -16.10 -4.81 17.46
C ARG A 383 -16.63 -3.80 16.46
N ILE A 384 -15.75 -3.25 15.62
CA ILE A 384 -16.16 -2.33 14.54
C ILE A 384 -17.07 -3.04 13.52
N LEU A 385 -16.77 -4.28 13.13
CA LEU A 385 -17.63 -5.05 12.22
C LEU A 385 -19.03 -5.28 12.82
N HIS A 386 -19.12 -5.62 14.10
CA HIS A 386 -20.42 -5.76 14.79
C HIS A 386 -21.15 -4.42 14.94
N GLU A 387 -20.45 -3.34 15.27
CA GLU A 387 -21.01 -1.97 15.31
C GLU A 387 -21.52 -1.51 13.92
N ALA A 388 -20.87 -1.97 12.86
CA ALA A 388 -21.31 -1.78 11.49
C ALA A 388 -22.57 -2.57 11.13
N GLY A 389 -23.00 -3.50 11.98
CA GLY A 389 -24.21 -4.30 11.82
C GLY A 389 -23.97 -5.71 11.31
N VAL A 390 -22.72 -6.17 11.17
CA VAL A 390 -22.45 -7.60 10.93
C VAL A 390 -23.00 -8.40 12.11
N PRO A 391 -23.97 -9.31 11.88
CA PRO A 391 -24.60 -10.04 12.97
C PRO A 391 -23.59 -10.84 13.80
N GLU A 392 -23.75 -10.81 15.13
CA GLU A 392 -22.90 -11.59 16.05
C GLU A 392 -23.02 -13.10 15.83
N SER A 393 -24.08 -13.54 15.16
CA SER A 393 -24.29 -14.93 14.76
C SER A 393 -23.51 -15.35 13.52
N VAL A 394 -22.94 -14.42 12.74
CA VAL A 394 -22.23 -14.75 11.48
C VAL A 394 -20.73 -14.49 11.54
N LEU A 395 -20.25 -13.76 12.55
CA LEU A 395 -18.84 -13.52 12.82
C LEU A 395 -18.53 -13.89 14.27
N HIS A 396 -17.60 -14.82 14.45
CA HIS A 396 -17.12 -15.27 15.75
C HIS A 396 -15.61 -15.07 15.85
N PHE A 397 -15.12 -14.94 17.08
CA PHE A 397 -13.71 -14.66 17.35
C PHE A 397 -13.13 -15.67 18.34
N LEU A 398 -11.96 -16.22 18.01
CA LEU A 398 -11.24 -17.16 18.86
C LEU A 398 -9.80 -16.69 19.09
N SER A 399 -9.51 -16.20 20.30
CA SER A 399 -8.16 -15.83 20.73
C SER A 399 -7.39 -17.02 21.31
N GLY A 400 -6.10 -17.09 21.03
CA GLY A 400 -5.18 -18.05 21.67
C GLY A 400 -4.18 -18.69 20.70
N LYS A 401 -3.49 -19.74 21.18
CA LYS A 401 -2.42 -20.41 20.42
C LYS A 401 -2.98 -21.17 19.23
N GLY A 402 -2.36 -20.95 18.06
CA GLY A 402 -2.77 -21.61 16.81
C GLY A 402 -2.64 -23.13 16.86
N SER A 403 -1.62 -23.65 17.55
CA SER A 403 -1.37 -25.09 17.71
C SER A 403 -2.46 -25.82 18.50
N GLU A 404 -3.18 -25.12 19.37
CA GLU A 404 -4.23 -25.71 20.21
C GLU A 404 -5.60 -25.57 19.52
N ILE A 405 -5.97 -24.34 19.16
CA ILE A 405 -7.26 -24.02 18.51
C ILE A 405 -7.34 -24.64 17.11
N GLY A 406 -6.25 -24.58 16.34
CA GLY A 406 -6.22 -25.03 14.95
C GLY A 406 -6.41 -26.54 14.80
N ILE A 407 -5.98 -27.35 15.78
CA ILE A 407 -6.17 -28.80 15.73
C ILE A 407 -7.66 -29.15 15.78
N GLU A 408 -8.41 -28.55 16.69
CA GLU A 408 -9.84 -28.84 16.86
C GLU A 408 -10.65 -28.24 15.71
N LEU A 409 -10.40 -26.97 15.33
CA LEU A 409 -11.09 -26.32 14.20
C LEU A 409 -10.93 -27.07 12.88
N LEU A 410 -9.69 -27.45 12.54
CA LEU A 410 -9.40 -28.05 11.21
C LEU A 410 -9.78 -29.52 11.12
N ARG A 411 -10.17 -30.17 12.22
CA ARG A 411 -10.70 -31.55 12.22
C ARG A 411 -12.21 -31.60 11.97
N ASP A 412 -12.92 -30.51 12.23
CA ASP A 412 -14.37 -30.49 12.08
C ASP A 412 -14.77 -30.47 10.59
N THR A 413 -15.42 -31.53 10.13
CA THR A 413 -15.78 -31.73 8.71
C THR A 413 -16.87 -30.79 8.21
N ARG A 414 -17.44 -29.95 9.08
CA ARG A 414 -18.45 -28.94 8.73
C ARG A 414 -17.81 -27.63 8.25
N ILE A 415 -16.50 -27.45 8.40
CA ILE A 415 -15.78 -26.30 7.86
C ILE A 415 -15.79 -26.35 6.34
N ALA A 416 -16.31 -25.30 5.71
CA ALA A 416 -16.50 -25.21 4.26
C ALA A 416 -15.36 -24.49 3.54
N GLY A 417 -14.38 -23.97 4.27
CA GLY A 417 -13.20 -23.33 3.71
C GLY A 417 -12.27 -22.73 4.76
N VAL A 418 -11.01 -22.51 4.38
CA VAL A 418 -10.01 -21.86 5.21
C VAL A 418 -9.29 -20.79 4.40
N ALA A 419 -9.27 -19.56 4.93
CA ALA A 419 -8.39 -18.49 4.47
C ALA A 419 -7.26 -18.33 5.50
N PHE A 420 -6.03 -18.52 5.07
CA PHE A 420 -4.84 -18.48 5.92
C PHE A 420 -3.81 -17.51 5.33
N THR A 421 -3.19 -16.73 6.21
CA THR A 421 -1.96 -16.02 5.87
C THR A 421 -0.94 -16.20 6.98
N GLY A 422 0.27 -16.64 6.64
CA GLY A 422 1.32 -16.96 7.61
C GLY A 422 2.48 -17.75 7.01
N SER A 423 3.16 -18.58 7.81
CA SER A 423 4.34 -19.31 7.32
C SER A 423 3.98 -20.45 6.37
N THR A 424 4.88 -20.75 5.43
CA THR A 424 4.75 -21.89 4.49
C THR A 424 4.62 -23.23 5.23
N GLU A 425 5.37 -23.42 6.32
CA GLU A 425 5.28 -24.62 7.16
C GLU A 425 3.87 -24.82 7.74
N THR A 426 3.29 -23.76 8.30
CA THR A 426 1.94 -23.81 8.86
C THR A 426 0.90 -24.07 7.76
N ALA A 427 1.04 -23.42 6.59
CA ALA A 427 0.14 -23.67 5.47
C ALA A 427 0.18 -25.12 4.99
N GLN A 428 1.37 -25.72 4.87
CA GLN A 428 1.52 -27.13 4.51
C GLN A 428 0.92 -28.07 5.57
N TRP A 429 1.01 -27.70 6.84
CA TRP A 429 0.36 -28.45 7.92
C TRP A 429 -1.18 -28.36 7.81
N ILE A 430 -1.74 -27.16 7.61
CA ILE A 430 -3.18 -26.95 7.41
C ILE A 430 -3.68 -27.75 6.21
N ASN A 431 -2.99 -27.63 5.07
CA ASN A 431 -3.34 -28.35 3.84
C ASN A 431 -3.44 -29.87 4.06
N ARG A 432 -2.49 -30.46 4.78
CA ARG A 432 -2.50 -31.89 5.13
C ARG A 432 -3.65 -32.27 6.06
N LYS A 433 -4.10 -31.37 6.94
CA LYS A 433 -5.27 -31.61 7.79
C LYS A 433 -6.57 -31.56 6.98
N LEU A 434 -6.71 -30.57 6.10
CA LEU A 434 -7.88 -30.43 5.23
C LEU A 434 -8.00 -31.57 4.21
N ALA A 435 -6.88 -32.15 3.76
CA ALA A 435 -6.88 -33.31 2.87
C ALA A 435 -7.55 -34.57 3.47
N GLY A 436 -7.73 -34.63 4.79
CA GLY A 436 -8.45 -35.71 5.47
C GLY A 436 -9.98 -35.54 5.50
N HIS A 437 -10.51 -34.42 5.00
CA HIS A 437 -11.96 -34.17 4.98
C HIS A 437 -12.65 -34.95 3.86
N PRO A 438 -13.94 -35.33 4.04
CA PRO A 438 -14.69 -36.04 3.00
C PRO A 438 -14.97 -35.17 1.76
N ALA A 439 -15.13 -33.86 1.95
CA ALA A 439 -15.26 -32.89 0.87
C ALA A 439 -13.92 -32.19 0.62
N ILE A 440 -13.66 -31.79 -0.63
CA ILE A 440 -12.50 -30.96 -0.97
C ILE A 440 -12.75 -29.54 -0.44
N VAL A 441 -12.16 -29.24 0.71
CA VAL A 441 -12.27 -27.93 1.36
C VAL A 441 -11.36 -26.93 0.63
N PRO A 442 -11.89 -25.79 0.13
CA PRO A 442 -11.06 -24.75 -0.45
C PRO A 442 -10.14 -24.17 0.62
N PHE A 443 -8.84 -24.23 0.32
CA PHE A 443 -7.79 -23.59 1.09
C PHE A 443 -7.22 -22.43 0.30
N ILE A 444 -7.30 -21.22 0.86
CA ILE A 444 -6.66 -20.02 0.35
C ILE A 444 -5.50 -19.74 1.29
N ALA A 445 -4.27 -19.92 0.81
CA ALA A 445 -3.08 -19.68 1.59
C ALA A 445 -2.21 -18.62 0.92
N GLU A 446 -1.93 -17.55 1.63
CA GLU A 446 -0.86 -16.59 1.29
C GLU A 446 0.29 -16.80 2.28
N THR A 447 1.49 -17.07 1.76
CA THR A 447 2.63 -17.45 2.59
C THR A 447 3.82 -16.51 2.38
N GLY A 448 5.01 -16.92 2.83
CA GLY A 448 6.23 -16.11 2.75
C GLY A 448 6.78 -15.94 1.34
N GLY A 449 7.87 -15.19 1.25
CA GLY A 449 8.59 -14.96 0.00
C GLY A 449 10.09 -14.82 0.20
N GLN A 450 10.88 -15.36 -0.73
CA GLN A 450 12.29 -15.00 -0.89
C GLN A 450 12.40 -13.90 -1.95
N ASN A 451 11.85 -12.73 -1.64
CA ASN A 451 11.63 -11.67 -2.63
C ASN A 451 12.92 -11.00 -3.05
N VAL A 452 12.97 -10.63 -4.33
CA VAL A 452 14.21 -10.13 -4.94
C VAL A 452 13.98 -8.81 -5.67
N LEU A 453 15.01 -7.97 -5.70
CA LEU A 453 15.06 -6.78 -6.55
C LEU A 453 16.26 -6.93 -7.48
N ILE A 454 16.04 -6.81 -8.77
CA ILE A 454 17.09 -6.87 -9.80
C ILE A 454 17.33 -5.46 -10.31
N ALA A 455 18.57 -4.99 -10.23
CA ALA A 455 19.03 -3.79 -10.92
C ALA A 455 19.90 -4.16 -12.12
N ASP A 456 19.81 -3.40 -13.21
CA ASP A 456 20.82 -3.40 -14.28
C ASP A 456 21.67 -2.11 -14.23
N THR A 457 22.67 -2.01 -15.12
CA THR A 457 23.61 -0.86 -15.13
C THR A 457 22.95 0.46 -15.54
N SER A 458 21.71 0.42 -16.07
CA SER A 458 20.94 1.61 -16.42
C SER A 458 20.08 2.14 -15.27
N ALA A 459 20.02 1.41 -14.14
CA ALA A 459 19.28 1.81 -12.96
C ALA A 459 19.74 3.18 -12.41
N HIS A 460 18.77 4.00 -11.98
CA HIS A 460 19.08 5.22 -11.24
C HIS A 460 19.49 4.85 -9.81
N LYS A 461 20.76 5.09 -9.44
CA LYS A 461 21.37 4.55 -8.22
C LYS A 461 20.65 5.03 -6.95
N GLU A 462 20.35 6.33 -6.86
CA GLU A 462 19.69 6.93 -5.69
C GLU A 462 18.26 6.39 -5.53
N GLN A 463 17.56 6.21 -6.64
CA GLN A 463 16.20 5.68 -6.62
C GLN A 463 16.20 4.21 -6.21
N LEU A 464 17.11 3.41 -6.80
CA LEU A 464 17.32 2.02 -6.44
C LEU A 464 17.62 1.86 -4.95
N VAL A 465 18.54 2.66 -4.42
CA VAL A 465 18.92 2.63 -3.00
C VAL A 465 17.74 3.00 -2.12
N GLN A 466 17.03 4.09 -2.42
CA GLN A 466 15.85 4.51 -1.66
C GLN A 466 14.77 3.41 -1.64
N ASP A 467 14.47 2.81 -2.79
CA ASP A 467 13.47 1.77 -2.92
C ASP A 467 13.91 0.45 -2.26
N ALA A 468 15.20 0.12 -2.30
CA ALA A 468 15.76 -1.05 -1.60
C ALA A 468 15.70 -0.88 -0.07
N ILE A 469 16.09 0.29 0.45
CA ILE A 469 16.00 0.61 1.89
C ILE A 469 14.56 0.50 2.38
N LEU A 470 13.62 1.14 1.69
CA LEU A 470 12.20 1.06 2.03
C LEU A 470 11.69 -0.37 1.96
N SER A 471 12.01 -1.12 0.89
CA SER A 471 11.52 -2.48 0.71
C SER A 471 12.10 -3.47 1.73
N ALA A 472 13.34 -3.29 2.16
CA ALA A 472 14.03 -4.24 3.05
C ALA A 472 13.75 -3.97 4.54
N PHE A 473 13.69 -2.70 4.95
CA PHE A 473 13.74 -2.33 6.36
C PHE A 473 12.46 -1.70 6.91
N ASN A 474 11.53 -1.25 6.05
CA ASN A 474 10.24 -0.76 6.53
C ASN A 474 9.53 -1.83 7.39
N SER A 475 8.98 -1.41 8.52
CA SER A 475 8.41 -2.29 9.55
C SER A 475 9.38 -3.38 10.05
N ALA A 476 10.66 -3.04 10.16
CA ALA A 476 11.75 -3.96 10.50
C ALA A 476 11.82 -5.19 9.56
N GLY A 477 11.48 -5.03 8.27
CA GLY A 477 11.47 -6.12 7.29
C GLY A 477 10.41 -7.19 7.55
N GLN A 478 9.43 -6.93 8.44
CA GLN A 478 8.37 -7.85 8.83
C GLN A 478 7.16 -7.76 7.89
N ARG A 479 7.43 -7.80 6.58
CA ARG A 479 6.41 -7.91 5.52
C ARG A 479 6.71 -9.14 4.69
N CYS A 480 5.68 -9.89 4.29
CA CYS A 480 5.85 -10.99 3.35
C CYS A 480 6.41 -10.51 2.01
N SER A 481 6.16 -9.26 1.63
CA SER A 481 6.68 -8.59 0.43
C SER A 481 8.06 -7.93 0.61
N ALA A 482 8.67 -7.98 1.80
CA ALA A 482 9.92 -7.27 2.05
C ALA A 482 11.04 -7.81 1.16
N LEU A 483 11.91 -6.92 0.71
CA LEU A 483 13.08 -7.26 -0.11
C LEU A 483 14.06 -8.09 0.72
N ARG A 484 14.35 -9.32 0.25
CA ARG A 484 15.29 -10.23 0.90
C ARG A 484 16.65 -10.24 0.21
N ILE A 485 16.66 -10.13 -1.13
CA ILE A 485 17.87 -10.24 -1.94
C ILE A 485 17.89 -9.15 -3.02
N LEU A 486 18.92 -8.32 -3.00
CA LEU A 486 19.22 -7.33 -4.03
C LEU A 486 20.28 -7.88 -4.99
N PHE A 487 19.93 -8.05 -6.26
CA PHE A 487 20.86 -8.38 -7.34
C PHE A 487 21.36 -7.10 -8.01
N VAL A 488 22.67 -6.88 -8.01
CA VAL A 488 23.30 -5.71 -8.63
C VAL A 488 24.41 -6.12 -9.59
N PRO A 489 24.59 -5.42 -10.72
CA PRO A 489 25.68 -5.71 -11.64
C PRO A 489 27.03 -5.41 -11.00
N GLN A 490 28.01 -6.29 -11.20
CA GLN A 490 29.38 -6.16 -10.67
C GLN A 490 29.97 -4.75 -10.90
N GLU A 491 29.69 -4.16 -12.06
CA GLU A 491 30.22 -2.88 -12.52
C GLU A 491 29.71 -1.68 -11.70
N THR A 492 28.56 -1.81 -11.04
CA THR A 492 27.93 -0.73 -10.25
C THR A 492 27.77 -1.06 -8.78
N ALA A 493 28.06 -2.30 -8.40
CA ALA A 493 27.80 -2.83 -7.06
C ALA A 493 28.48 -2.01 -5.96
N ASP A 494 29.76 -1.67 -6.11
CA ASP A 494 30.51 -0.97 -5.05
C ASP A 494 29.90 0.38 -4.71
N LYS A 495 29.51 1.16 -5.73
CA LYS A 495 28.86 2.45 -5.48
C LYS A 495 27.47 2.30 -4.86
N ILE A 496 26.73 1.27 -5.26
CA ILE A 496 25.41 0.97 -4.68
C ILE A 496 25.57 0.54 -3.22
N VAL A 497 26.56 -0.30 -2.89
CA VAL A 497 26.87 -0.72 -1.52
C VAL A 497 27.24 0.48 -0.66
N GLU A 498 28.08 1.40 -1.15
CA GLU A 498 28.43 2.64 -0.46
C GLU A 498 27.19 3.47 -0.11
N LEU A 499 26.30 3.68 -1.09
CA LEU A 499 25.06 4.43 -0.91
C LEU A 499 24.06 3.72 0.02
N LEU A 500 23.97 2.37 -0.04
CA LEU A 500 23.15 1.58 0.87
C LEU A 500 23.65 1.74 2.31
N ILE A 501 24.95 1.59 2.56
CA ILE A 501 25.54 1.78 3.89
C ILE A 501 25.29 3.20 4.39
N GLY A 502 25.51 4.21 3.54
CA GLY A 502 25.23 5.61 3.85
C GLY A 502 23.76 5.83 4.25
N SER A 503 22.83 5.19 3.54
CA SER A 503 21.39 5.29 3.82
C SER A 503 21.00 4.53 5.09
N ILE A 504 21.55 3.33 5.32
CA ILE A 504 21.30 2.55 6.55
C ILE A 504 21.75 3.36 7.79
N ARG A 505 22.86 4.09 7.70
CA ARG A 505 23.35 4.97 8.78
C ARG A 505 22.39 6.09 9.16
N GLN A 506 21.50 6.50 8.26
CA GLN A 506 20.53 7.56 8.54
C GLN A 506 19.24 7.04 9.18
N LEU A 507 19.01 5.72 9.17
CA LEU A 507 17.80 5.14 9.75
C LEU A 507 17.84 5.23 11.28
N ARG A 508 16.75 5.72 11.85
CA ARG A 508 16.56 5.78 13.30
C ARG A 508 15.78 4.57 13.79
N LEU A 509 16.33 3.91 14.80
CA LEU A 509 15.68 2.82 15.51
C LEU A 509 15.17 3.33 16.85
N GLY A 510 13.95 2.93 17.22
CA GLY A 510 13.38 3.38 18.49
C GLY A 510 11.91 3.05 18.63
N ARG A 511 11.27 3.69 19.61
CA ARG A 511 9.86 3.45 19.92
C ARG A 511 8.98 3.84 18.71
N PRO A 512 8.01 3.00 18.35
CA PRO A 512 7.24 3.20 17.11
C PRO A 512 6.18 4.31 17.18
N ASP A 513 5.96 4.87 18.38
CA ASP A 513 5.08 6.01 18.65
C ASP A 513 5.77 7.38 18.43
N ASP A 514 7.05 7.42 18.05
CA ASP A 514 7.76 8.63 17.65
C ASP A 514 7.85 8.75 16.11
N PHE A 515 7.41 9.89 15.58
CA PHE A 515 7.49 10.23 14.14
C PHE A 515 8.91 10.31 13.59
N SER A 516 9.92 10.45 14.44
CA SER A 516 11.33 10.49 14.02
C SER A 516 11.90 9.09 13.76
N ILE A 517 11.20 8.02 14.14
CA ILE A 517 11.67 6.65 14.03
C ILE A 517 11.29 6.02 12.69
N ASP A 518 12.28 5.41 12.04
CA ASP A 518 12.12 4.71 10.76
C ASP A 518 11.86 3.20 10.96
N VAL A 519 12.50 2.60 11.97
CA VAL A 519 12.50 1.15 12.20
C VAL A 519 12.15 0.84 13.66
N GLY A 520 10.98 0.20 13.85
CA GLY A 520 10.51 -0.29 15.15
C GLY A 520 11.12 -1.65 15.57
N PRO A 521 10.60 -2.28 16.63
CA PRO A 521 11.06 -3.59 17.09
C PRO A 521 10.61 -4.74 16.17
N VAL A 522 11.28 -5.89 16.29
CA VAL A 522 10.70 -7.16 15.83
C VAL A 522 9.68 -7.70 16.83
N ILE A 523 8.70 -8.47 16.37
CA ILE A 523 7.48 -8.79 17.15
C ILE A 523 7.73 -9.56 18.45
N THR A 524 8.82 -10.34 18.54
CA THR A 524 9.11 -11.16 19.73
C THR A 524 10.61 -11.38 19.94
N ARG A 525 11.00 -11.66 21.18
CA ARG A 525 12.34 -12.16 21.54
C ARG A 525 12.78 -13.38 20.73
N HIS A 526 11.85 -14.31 20.47
CA HIS A 526 12.13 -15.49 19.65
C HIS A 526 12.49 -15.09 18.21
N ALA A 527 11.73 -14.18 17.58
CA ALA A 527 12.05 -13.67 16.25
C ALA A 527 13.44 -12.99 16.24
N LYS A 528 13.72 -12.16 17.25
CA LYS A 528 15.02 -11.52 17.46
C LYS A 528 16.16 -12.54 17.50
N GLN A 529 16.00 -13.62 18.27
CA GLN A 529 16.98 -14.71 18.38
C GLN A 529 17.21 -15.45 17.06
N GLN A 530 16.16 -15.77 16.31
CA GLN A 530 16.29 -16.43 15.01
C GLN A 530 17.04 -15.57 14.00
N ILE A 531 16.75 -14.27 13.97
CA ILE A 531 17.48 -13.31 13.12
C ILE A 531 18.95 -13.22 13.55
N GLN A 532 19.20 -13.14 14.86
CA GLN A 532 20.57 -13.10 15.40
C GLN A 532 21.39 -14.32 14.97
N LEU A 533 20.84 -15.53 15.11
CA LEU A 533 21.50 -16.78 14.72
C LEU A 533 21.84 -16.81 13.22
N HIS A 534 20.92 -16.32 12.37
CA HIS A 534 21.19 -16.19 10.93
C HIS A 534 22.39 -15.27 10.65
N ILE A 535 22.44 -14.11 11.32
CA ILE A 535 23.51 -13.14 11.10
C ILE A 535 24.85 -13.63 11.63
N GLU A 536 24.88 -14.32 12.78
CA GLU A 536 26.09 -14.94 13.30
C GLU A 536 26.67 -15.98 12.34
N ASN A 537 25.80 -16.82 11.76
CA ASN A 537 26.19 -17.79 10.74
C ASN A 537 26.76 -17.12 9.48
N MET A 538 26.16 -16.01 9.04
CA MET A 538 26.64 -15.25 7.87
C MET A 538 27.93 -14.48 8.18
N ARG A 539 28.09 -13.97 9.41
CA ARG A 539 29.31 -13.30 9.87
C ARG A 539 30.49 -14.27 9.93
N ALA A 540 30.27 -15.49 10.40
CA ALA A 540 31.29 -16.55 10.40
C ALA A 540 31.77 -16.91 8.98
N GLN A 541 30.94 -16.69 7.96
CA GLN A 541 31.27 -16.88 6.54
C GLN A 541 31.87 -15.62 5.89
N GLY A 542 32.07 -14.53 6.64
CA GLY A 542 32.59 -13.26 6.12
C GLY A 542 31.58 -12.42 5.32
N GLY A 543 30.28 -12.75 5.37
CA GLY A 543 29.27 -12.12 4.53
C GLY A 543 28.70 -10.79 5.05
N VAL A 544 28.82 -10.47 6.35
CA VAL A 544 28.22 -9.24 6.88
C VAL A 544 29.03 -8.01 6.44
N ILE A 545 28.46 -7.19 5.55
CA ILE A 545 29.09 -5.96 5.05
C ILE A 545 28.95 -4.84 6.08
N TYR A 546 27.73 -4.65 6.59
CA TYR A 546 27.43 -3.53 7.49
C TYR A 546 26.25 -3.85 8.41
N GLN A 547 26.42 -3.49 9.68
CA GLN A 547 25.38 -3.49 10.70
C GLN A 547 25.71 -2.31 11.64
N PRO A 548 24.76 -1.39 11.91
CA PRO A 548 24.95 -0.39 12.95
C PRO A 548 25.21 -1.05 14.30
N THR A 549 26.20 -0.55 15.04
CA THR A 549 26.39 -0.93 16.45
C THR A 549 25.29 -0.28 17.27
N LEU A 550 24.48 -1.08 17.96
CA LEU A 550 23.62 -0.57 19.01
C LEU A 550 24.50 -0.32 20.23
N GLU A 551 24.68 0.95 20.63
CA GLU A 551 25.41 1.25 21.85
C GLU A 551 24.66 0.66 23.05
N SER A 552 25.34 -0.16 23.85
CA SER A 552 24.75 -0.84 25.02
C SER A 552 24.22 0.13 26.09
N SER A 553 24.60 1.41 26.01
CA SER A 553 24.16 2.51 26.86
C SER A 553 22.89 3.22 26.39
N ASP A 554 22.36 2.90 25.21
CA ASP A 554 21.08 3.48 24.77
C ASP A 554 19.92 2.81 25.54
N ALA A 555 19.67 3.33 26.74
CA ALA A 555 18.72 2.79 27.70
C ALA A 555 17.34 2.54 27.06
N ASN A 556 16.98 3.34 26.04
CA ASN A 556 15.72 3.29 25.31
C ASN A 556 15.54 2.02 24.45
N LEU A 557 16.63 1.32 24.08
CA LEU A 557 16.58 0.11 23.25
C LEU A 557 16.78 -1.18 24.05
N SER A 558 17.17 -1.08 25.33
CA SER A 558 17.54 -2.22 26.16
C SER A 558 16.36 -3.11 26.57
N THR A 559 15.15 -2.56 26.66
CA THR A 559 13.95 -3.26 27.13
C THR A 559 13.09 -3.83 26.01
N GLY A 560 13.43 -3.55 24.75
CA GLY A 560 12.64 -3.93 23.58
C GLY A 560 13.30 -4.96 22.67
N ASN A 561 12.49 -5.49 21.77
CA ASN A 561 12.89 -6.45 20.75
C ASN A 561 13.49 -5.75 19.51
N TYR A 562 14.36 -4.76 19.70
CA TYR A 562 14.98 -4.05 18.59
C TYR A 562 16.07 -4.89 17.90
N PHE A 563 16.17 -4.76 16.58
CA PHE A 563 17.19 -5.43 15.77
C PHE A 563 17.73 -4.47 14.69
N PRO A 564 19.05 -4.24 14.61
CA PRO A 564 19.62 -3.27 13.68
C PRO A 564 19.51 -3.73 12.21
N PRO A 565 19.11 -2.85 11.27
CA PRO A 565 19.18 -3.12 9.84
C PRO A 565 20.54 -3.63 9.42
N THR A 566 20.58 -4.77 8.74
CA THR A 566 21.83 -5.46 8.41
C THR A 566 21.93 -5.72 6.93
N LEU A 567 23.10 -5.39 6.36
CA LEU A 567 23.47 -5.68 4.98
C LEU A 567 24.48 -6.83 4.94
N ILE A 568 24.16 -7.87 4.17
CA ILE A 568 24.96 -9.09 4.02
C ILE A 568 25.23 -9.31 2.54
N GLU A 569 26.48 -9.56 2.16
CA GLU A 569 26.83 -10.07 0.84
C GLU A 569 26.82 -11.60 0.86
N ILE A 570 26.20 -12.19 -0.16
CA ILE A 570 26.22 -13.63 -0.40
C ILE A 570 26.64 -13.88 -1.85
N ASN A 571 27.28 -15.02 -2.10
CA ASN A 571 27.75 -15.39 -3.43
C ASN A 571 26.60 -15.81 -4.34
N ALA A 572 25.55 -16.42 -3.78
CA ALA A 572 24.42 -16.90 -4.54
C ALA A 572 23.15 -17.04 -3.68
N MET A 573 21.99 -16.86 -4.33
CA MET A 573 20.66 -16.95 -3.69
C MET A 573 20.40 -18.27 -2.96
N HIS A 574 20.90 -19.39 -3.47
CA HIS A 574 20.67 -20.72 -2.87
C HIS A 574 21.32 -20.90 -1.47
N GLN A 575 22.19 -19.99 -1.04
CA GLN A 575 22.68 -19.95 0.34
C GLN A 575 21.53 -19.68 1.34
N LEU A 576 20.44 -19.04 0.88
CA LEU A 576 19.24 -18.78 1.69
C LEU A 576 18.23 -19.91 1.51
N LYS A 577 18.23 -20.85 2.45
CA LYS A 577 17.33 -22.01 2.44
C LYS A 577 15.91 -21.69 2.90
N GLN A 578 15.74 -20.63 3.68
CA GLN A 578 14.46 -20.23 4.29
C GLN A 578 14.33 -18.71 4.29
N GLU A 579 13.12 -18.22 4.49
CA GLU A 579 12.86 -16.80 4.67
C GLU A 579 13.41 -16.30 6.02
N VAL A 580 14.12 -15.18 6.00
CA VAL A 580 14.54 -14.46 7.22
C VAL A 580 13.61 -13.28 7.41
N PHE A 581 12.66 -13.40 8.35
CA PHE A 581 11.58 -12.43 8.56
C PHE A 581 12.00 -11.28 9.49
N GLY A 582 12.95 -10.46 9.04
CA GLY A 582 13.51 -9.35 9.81
C GLY A 582 14.26 -8.33 8.95
N PRO A 583 14.92 -7.33 9.56
CA PRO A 583 15.55 -6.22 8.84
C PRO A 583 16.94 -6.64 8.32
N VAL A 584 16.97 -7.64 7.45
CA VAL A 584 18.19 -8.22 6.85
C VAL A 584 18.07 -8.18 5.34
N LEU A 585 18.95 -7.41 4.70
CA LEU A 585 19.08 -7.34 3.24
C LEU A 585 20.31 -8.14 2.81
N HIS A 586 20.10 -9.11 1.92
CA HIS A 586 21.18 -9.81 1.25
C HIS A 586 21.47 -9.14 -0.09
N LEU A 587 22.73 -9.13 -0.50
CA LEU A 587 23.17 -8.60 -1.79
C LEU A 587 23.93 -9.69 -2.54
N VAL A 588 23.62 -9.82 -3.83
CA VAL A 588 24.34 -10.68 -4.78
C VAL A 588 24.85 -9.80 -5.91
N ARG A 589 26.16 -9.84 -6.14
CA ARG A 589 26.77 -9.27 -7.34
C ARG A 589 26.62 -10.28 -8.49
N TYR A 590 26.25 -9.81 -9.68
CA TYR A 590 26.19 -10.67 -10.87
C TYR A 590 26.86 -9.99 -12.07
N PRO A 591 27.51 -10.75 -12.99
CA PRO A 591 28.00 -10.18 -14.25
C PRO A 591 26.82 -9.67 -15.09
N SER A 592 26.91 -8.48 -15.69
CA SER A 592 25.82 -7.90 -16.50
C SER A 592 25.30 -8.83 -17.61
N GLY A 593 26.17 -9.68 -18.17
CA GLY A 593 25.82 -10.68 -19.19
C GLY A 593 25.07 -11.91 -18.68
N ASP A 594 24.92 -12.08 -17.36
CA ASP A 594 24.41 -13.31 -16.73
C ASP A 594 23.03 -13.14 -16.08
N LEU A 595 22.22 -12.20 -16.60
CA LEU A 595 20.84 -11.98 -16.15
C LEU A 595 20.00 -13.27 -16.22
N LYS A 596 20.29 -14.16 -17.19
CA LYS A 596 19.59 -15.44 -17.30
C LYS A 596 19.80 -16.31 -16.06
N ALA A 597 21.02 -16.44 -15.56
CA ALA A 597 21.28 -17.22 -14.34
C ALA A 597 20.57 -16.64 -13.12
N VAL A 598 20.45 -15.31 -13.02
CA VAL A 598 19.67 -14.64 -11.98
C VAL A 598 18.20 -15.04 -12.05
N ILE A 599 17.59 -14.97 -13.24
CA ILE A 599 16.20 -15.38 -13.48
C ILE A 599 16.00 -16.87 -13.12
N ASP A 600 16.91 -17.74 -13.57
CA ASP A 600 16.84 -19.17 -13.29
C ASP A 600 16.92 -19.45 -11.78
N ALA A 601 17.82 -18.77 -11.06
CA ALA A 601 17.96 -18.90 -9.60
C ALA A 601 16.69 -18.49 -8.84
N ILE A 602 16.02 -17.43 -9.29
CA ILE A 602 14.75 -16.96 -8.70
C ILE A 602 13.67 -18.04 -8.85
N ASN A 603 13.53 -18.61 -10.05
CA ASN A 603 12.53 -19.65 -10.31
C ASN A 603 12.81 -20.94 -9.53
N VAL A 604 14.09 -21.33 -9.40
CA VAL A 604 14.50 -22.54 -8.66
C VAL A 604 14.25 -22.43 -7.15
N ALA A 605 14.27 -21.22 -6.58
CA ALA A 605 13.98 -21.01 -5.15
C ALA A 605 12.55 -21.42 -4.75
N GLY A 606 11.63 -21.56 -5.73
CA GLY A 606 10.28 -22.09 -5.53
C GLY A 606 9.29 -21.12 -4.90
N TYR A 607 9.75 -20.00 -4.34
CA TYR A 607 8.91 -18.86 -3.97
C TYR A 607 8.56 -18.01 -5.19
N GLY A 608 7.51 -17.20 -5.09
CA GLY A 608 7.02 -16.38 -6.20
C GLY A 608 6.07 -15.28 -5.77
N LEU A 609 6.42 -14.48 -4.75
CA LEU A 609 5.56 -13.43 -4.19
C LEU A 609 5.80 -12.06 -4.83
N THR A 610 6.89 -11.36 -4.47
CA THR A 610 7.23 -10.05 -5.06
C THR A 610 8.59 -10.00 -5.75
N LEU A 611 8.67 -9.25 -6.85
CA LEU A 611 9.89 -8.97 -7.62
C LEU A 611 9.97 -7.48 -7.94
N GLY A 612 11.13 -6.87 -7.70
CA GLY A 612 11.46 -5.51 -8.10
C GLY A 612 12.40 -5.51 -9.29
N ILE A 613 12.24 -4.57 -10.22
CA ILE A 613 13.11 -4.39 -11.37
C ILE A 613 13.49 -2.91 -11.46
N HIS A 614 14.77 -2.58 -11.35
CA HIS A 614 15.29 -1.26 -11.65
C HIS A 614 16.08 -1.31 -12.96
N SER A 615 15.48 -0.75 -14.02
CA SER A 615 16.05 -0.69 -15.36
C SER A 615 15.35 0.39 -16.17
N ARG A 616 16.10 1.04 -17.05
CA ARG A 616 15.60 1.95 -18.09
C ARG A 616 15.55 1.27 -19.46
N ILE A 617 16.00 0.03 -19.56
CA ILE A 617 16.04 -0.76 -20.80
C ILE A 617 14.78 -1.62 -20.91
N ARG A 618 13.85 -1.22 -21.78
CA ARG A 618 12.56 -1.91 -21.98
C ARG A 618 12.72 -3.40 -22.29
N ASN A 619 13.75 -3.77 -23.06
CA ASN A 619 13.98 -5.16 -23.41
C ASN A 619 14.40 -6.00 -22.19
N THR A 620 15.26 -5.46 -21.31
CA THR A 620 15.64 -6.09 -20.04
C THR A 620 14.41 -6.33 -19.17
N ILE A 621 13.59 -5.30 -18.98
CA ILE A 621 12.35 -5.39 -18.20
C ILE A 621 11.44 -6.49 -18.74
N LYS A 622 11.14 -6.46 -20.05
CA LYS A 622 10.26 -7.43 -20.70
C LYS A 622 10.81 -8.86 -20.58
N ASN A 623 12.13 -9.02 -20.75
CA ASN A 623 12.79 -10.30 -20.64
C ASN A 623 12.61 -10.93 -19.24
N ILE A 624 12.82 -10.13 -18.19
CA ILE A 624 12.61 -10.58 -16.80
C ILE A 624 11.13 -10.93 -16.60
N GLN A 625 10.20 -10.03 -16.96
CA GLN A 625 8.76 -10.23 -16.76
C GLN A 625 8.22 -11.52 -17.41
N GLN A 626 8.74 -11.90 -18.57
CA GLN A 626 8.27 -13.08 -19.31
C GLN A 626 8.80 -14.39 -18.76
N GLN A 627 9.90 -14.37 -18.00
CA GLN A 627 10.60 -15.59 -17.59
C GLN A 627 10.52 -15.90 -16.09
N VAL A 628 10.26 -14.89 -15.24
CA VAL A 628 10.11 -15.09 -13.79
C VAL A 628 8.72 -15.59 -13.41
N SER A 629 8.67 -16.52 -12.47
CA SER A 629 7.43 -17.06 -11.89
C SER A 629 7.08 -16.34 -10.58
N VAL A 630 6.64 -15.08 -10.69
CA VAL A 630 6.37 -14.21 -9.53
C VAL A 630 5.00 -13.53 -9.65
N GLY A 631 4.26 -13.47 -8.54
CA GLY A 631 2.90 -12.95 -8.53
C GLY A 631 2.78 -11.43 -8.67
N ASN A 632 3.69 -10.65 -8.08
CA ASN A 632 3.66 -9.18 -8.11
C ASN A 632 5.01 -8.63 -8.56
N ILE A 633 5.02 -7.93 -9.71
CA ILE A 633 6.23 -7.31 -10.28
C ILE A 633 6.13 -5.79 -10.19
N TYR A 634 7.18 -5.16 -9.68
CA TYR A 634 7.30 -3.72 -9.49
C TYR A 634 8.49 -3.19 -10.29
N ILE A 635 8.28 -2.16 -11.12
CA ILE A 635 9.33 -1.62 -12.00
C ILE A 635 9.63 -0.18 -11.59
N ASN A 636 10.91 0.13 -11.32
CA ASN A 636 11.42 1.45 -10.94
C ASN A 636 10.65 2.07 -9.77
N ARG A 637 10.40 1.26 -8.73
CA ARG A 637 9.78 1.63 -7.45
C ARG A 637 10.04 0.52 -6.43
N ASN A 638 9.81 0.81 -5.15
CA ASN A 638 9.77 -0.20 -4.09
C ASN A 638 8.74 -1.31 -4.37
N MET A 639 8.93 -2.46 -3.72
CA MET A 639 8.15 -3.69 -3.92
C MET A 639 7.17 -4.02 -2.78
N ILE A 640 6.84 -3.02 -1.95
CA ILE A 640 5.96 -3.18 -0.79
C ILE A 640 4.74 -2.25 -0.91
N GLY A 641 3.75 -2.42 -0.03
CA GLY A 641 2.56 -1.56 0.00
C GLY A 641 1.66 -1.73 -1.23
N ALA A 642 1.38 -2.99 -1.59
CA ALA A 642 0.41 -3.31 -2.64
C ALA A 642 -0.97 -2.74 -2.28
N VAL A 643 -1.61 -2.07 -3.23
CA VAL A 643 -2.89 -1.39 -2.99
C VAL A 643 -4.04 -2.24 -3.51
N VAL A 644 -5.05 -2.47 -2.67
CA VAL A 644 -6.26 -3.24 -2.99
C VAL A 644 -6.95 -2.70 -4.26
N GLY A 645 -7.26 -3.59 -5.21
CA GLY A 645 -7.86 -3.24 -6.49
C GLY A 645 -6.90 -2.64 -7.52
N THR A 646 -5.67 -2.29 -7.14
CA THR A 646 -4.67 -1.68 -8.03
C THR A 646 -3.48 -2.60 -8.27
N GLN A 647 -2.97 -3.23 -7.21
CA GLN A 647 -1.98 -4.31 -7.28
C GLN A 647 -2.48 -5.53 -6.49
N PRO A 648 -3.51 -6.26 -6.98
CA PRO A 648 -3.96 -7.49 -6.33
C PRO A 648 -2.79 -8.37 -5.88
N PHE A 649 -2.78 -8.69 -4.58
CA PHE A 649 -1.59 -9.21 -3.92
C PHE A 649 -1.70 -10.72 -3.72
N GLY A 650 -0.65 -11.43 -4.10
CA GLY A 650 -0.52 -12.85 -3.83
C GLY A 650 0.45 -13.54 -4.78
N GLY A 651 1.01 -14.65 -4.34
CA GLY A 651 2.11 -15.33 -5.02
C GLY A 651 1.71 -16.60 -5.76
N MET A 652 2.74 -17.35 -6.13
CA MET A 652 2.63 -18.73 -6.64
C MET A 652 3.71 -19.62 -6.01
N GLY A 653 3.65 -20.93 -6.26
CA GLY A 653 4.60 -21.89 -5.69
C GLY A 653 4.52 -21.92 -4.16
N LEU A 654 5.66 -21.79 -3.49
CA LEU A 654 5.76 -21.77 -2.02
C LEU A 654 5.16 -20.51 -1.37
N SER A 655 4.81 -19.50 -2.17
CA SER A 655 4.28 -18.20 -1.71
C SER A 655 2.76 -18.14 -1.62
N GLY A 656 2.04 -19.13 -2.14
CA GLY A 656 0.61 -19.21 -1.93
C GLY A 656 -0.13 -20.03 -2.97
N THR A 657 -1.41 -20.23 -2.71
CA THR A 657 -2.34 -20.95 -3.60
C THR A 657 -3.08 -20.03 -4.56
N GLY A 658 -3.14 -18.72 -4.24
CA GLY A 658 -4.12 -17.80 -4.78
C GLY A 658 -5.58 -18.19 -4.43
N PRO A 659 -6.57 -17.47 -4.97
CA PRO A 659 -6.43 -16.26 -5.78
C PRO A 659 -5.91 -15.05 -4.99
N LYS A 660 -5.49 -14.00 -5.70
CA LYS A 660 -4.90 -12.78 -5.11
C LYS A 660 -5.91 -12.00 -4.27
N ALA A 661 -5.53 -11.65 -3.04
CA ALA A 661 -6.29 -10.73 -2.20
C ALA A 661 -6.40 -9.35 -2.87
N GLY A 662 -7.57 -8.73 -2.74
CA GLY A 662 -7.86 -7.42 -3.32
C GLY A 662 -7.95 -7.45 -4.85
N GLY A 663 -8.13 -8.63 -5.42
CA GLY A 663 -8.31 -8.86 -6.84
C GLY A 663 -9.70 -9.38 -7.21
N PRO A 664 -10.04 -9.35 -8.50
CA PRO A 664 -11.38 -9.67 -9.00
C PRO A 664 -11.77 -11.15 -8.78
N ASP A 665 -10.78 -12.05 -8.69
CA ASP A 665 -11.02 -13.49 -8.54
C ASP A 665 -11.14 -13.96 -7.09
N TYR A 666 -10.83 -13.10 -6.10
CA TYR A 666 -10.75 -13.50 -4.71
C TYR A 666 -12.09 -14.04 -4.19
N LEU A 667 -13.18 -13.29 -4.38
CA LEU A 667 -14.52 -13.67 -3.88
C LEU A 667 -15.04 -14.96 -4.49
N ARG A 668 -14.67 -15.29 -5.73
CA ARG A 668 -15.08 -16.55 -6.39
C ARG A 668 -14.64 -17.77 -5.59
N ARG A 669 -13.48 -17.71 -4.93
CA ARG A 669 -12.97 -18.84 -4.13
C ARG A 669 -13.78 -19.07 -2.84
N PHE A 670 -14.48 -18.05 -2.36
CA PHE A 670 -15.41 -18.12 -1.23
C PHE A 670 -16.83 -18.55 -1.63
N ALA A 671 -17.08 -18.81 -2.91
CA ALA A 671 -18.41 -19.09 -3.45
C ALA A 671 -18.54 -20.49 -4.08
N VAL A 672 -19.77 -21.02 -4.10
CA VAL A 672 -20.21 -22.11 -4.99
C VAL A 672 -21.12 -21.58 -6.08
N GLU A 673 -21.20 -22.33 -7.17
CA GLU A 673 -22.04 -22.06 -8.34
C GLU A 673 -23.30 -22.92 -8.30
N GLN A 674 -24.42 -22.35 -8.76
CA GLN A 674 -25.66 -23.07 -9.03
C GLN A 674 -26.22 -22.64 -10.38
N THR A 675 -26.39 -23.60 -11.28
CA THR A 675 -27.15 -23.42 -12.51
C THR A 675 -28.60 -23.82 -12.29
N VAL A 676 -29.53 -22.99 -12.74
CA VAL A 676 -30.96 -23.31 -12.79
C VAL A 676 -31.40 -23.22 -14.25
N THR A 677 -31.95 -24.31 -14.74
CA THR A 677 -32.53 -24.44 -16.08
C THR A 677 -34.03 -24.63 -15.92
N ASP A 678 -34.79 -23.71 -16.51
CA ASP A 678 -36.25 -23.71 -16.49
C ASP A 678 -36.78 -23.89 -17.92
N ASN A 679 -37.48 -25.00 -18.16
CA ASN A 679 -38.15 -25.25 -19.42
C ASN A 679 -39.50 -24.50 -19.44
N LEU A 680 -39.49 -23.35 -20.11
CA LEU A 680 -40.65 -22.48 -20.32
C LEU A 680 -41.50 -22.88 -21.53
N ALA A 681 -41.11 -23.91 -22.29
CA ALA A 681 -41.92 -24.42 -23.37
C ALA A 681 -43.12 -25.19 -22.79
N ALA A 682 -44.33 -24.64 -22.97
CA ALA A 682 -45.55 -25.39 -22.73
C ALA A 682 -45.67 -26.52 -23.77
N ILE A 683 -46.25 -27.66 -23.37
CA ILE A 683 -46.63 -28.73 -24.30
C ILE A 683 -47.67 -28.16 -25.27
N GLY A 684 -47.24 -27.66 -26.44
CA GLY A 684 -48.08 -26.99 -27.44
C GLY A 684 -47.54 -25.69 -28.04
N GLY A 685 -46.46 -25.09 -27.51
CA GLY A 685 -45.81 -23.92 -28.13
C GLY A 685 -45.13 -22.97 -27.14
N ASN A 686 -44.17 -22.18 -27.64
CA ASN A 686 -43.46 -21.17 -26.87
C ASN A 686 -44.27 -19.87 -26.82
N ALA A 687 -44.74 -19.48 -25.62
CA ALA A 687 -45.54 -18.27 -25.43
C ALA A 687 -44.82 -16.98 -25.87
N GLY A 688 -43.49 -16.90 -25.72
CA GLY A 688 -42.68 -15.78 -26.20
C GLY A 688 -42.61 -15.69 -27.72
N LEU A 689 -42.54 -16.83 -28.42
CA LEU A 689 -42.64 -16.87 -29.90
C LEU A 689 -44.05 -16.51 -30.39
N LEU A 690 -45.09 -16.97 -29.69
CA LEU A 690 -46.49 -16.64 -30.03
C LEU A 690 -46.80 -15.15 -29.78
N ALA A 691 -46.14 -14.52 -28.80
CA ALA A 691 -46.31 -13.11 -28.47
C ALA A 691 -45.50 -12.14 -29.36
N GLN A 692 -44.47 -12.60 -30.09
CA GLN A 692 -43.70 -11.75 -31.01
C GLN A 692 -44.52 -11.29 -32.23
N ASN A 693 -45.55 -12.04 -32.63
CA ASN A 693 -46.47 -11.68 -33.72
C ASN A 693 -47.61 -10.73 -33.28
N LEU A 694 -47.62 -10.27 -32.01
CA LEU A 694 -48.64 -9.38 -31.45
C LEU A 694 -48.13 -7.95 -31.18
N ARG A 695 -46.98 -7.56 -31.72
CA ARG A 695 -46.43 -6.19 -31.65
C ARG A 695 -46.30 -5.56 -33.03
#